data_AF-A0A3E5FP06-F1
#
_entry.id   AF-A0A3E5FP06-F1
#
_cell.length_a   1.000
_cell.length_b   1.000
_cell.length_c   1.000
_cell.angle_alpha   90.00
_cell.angle_beta   90.00
_cell.angle_gamma   90.00
#
_symmetry.space_group_name_H-M   'P 1'
#
loop_
_entity.id
_entity.type
_entity.pdbx_description
1 polymer ?
#
loop_
_entity_poly.entity_id
_entity_poly.type
_entity_poly.pdbx_seq_one_letter_code
_entity_poly.pdbx_strand_id
1 'polypeptide(L)'
;MTETQKKLLQLIQEIDTLCRENKIIYYLAGGSAIGAIRHKGYIPWDDDADILMNRDNYLKFLVVCKTQLPANRCVECQEFNRDYHNNFARYVDTTSTAIHTNQIMHDDAAGFVIDILILDPIPDDKKLQWKYIKDLELYADLINPSSRYSFRWQVNMFRYFYYRLKIHVFGKDETLKDLEKKMFCYDEETCSKYILRWGGVPLISEKKLYGKGRDCLFENIKVIVPEKVEDYLLWHYGNDWMFLPEHTERNTHNAVYCFDTPYEVIKKEAYQYYDIHKLYKKYLKRKVLLFLAMHPWFFFRKADTKKRETRYRRQYRTFIEKRRDKIIANIQKKRYGVVRKICKSYIRTQNKRSVIGREDYFGIYRFRHPIYIKLPDLYFDSILTVLVANGNTSMVLRFLEVKAQRERLNDFEENIRAYILILHEAMSFYANKNYLDAKENVDNLLCKDIECINTIKLKIRILQKQEHKNEEILKWIVKGEELEKRNQINNKEKDGEFIKYRADIFVHIDQYKALDLYLTAFANNHNGIVKLEIKEYLLENLDWILAYFYKMCHRKEIKCLVYVKTLYEALPDVDEVIILWSSCVFQFKKKPKEVWNAIYELRKFIEKHKKSSKVFAQMNRMVSEITKSRTVGRLYCMLMFSSSQSSLHKLSEKLEKSNAKDEWMQFLKIILYYKQGYSEKAMKQALYVYKLSKNSYIRYMLCLMFRLELRMYSEYVCEESNDVCIEDIEKRNAYFISRWNRIYDDFEDTCVMFEKIKVLPKKELRQFLDEHQQTMFDIEFFKKSYEILQISPFSPTLMLKKIYGINFLYDRN
;
A
#
# COMPACT_ATOMS: atom_id res chain seq x y z
N MET A 1 -6.85 11.12 -4.90
CA MET A 1 -5.76 11.18 -5.88
C MET A 1 -4.65 12.13 -5.42
N THR A 2 -3.39 11.68 -5.40
CA THR A 2 -2.18 12.49 -5.15
C THR A 2 -1.78 13.29 -6.41
N GLU A 3 -0.84 14.25 -6.31
CA GLU A 3 -0.34 14.96 -7.51
C GLU A 3 0.36 14.00 -8.50
N THR A 4 1.12 13.02 -8.00
CA THR A 4 1.71 11.95 -8.82
C THR A 4 0.63 11.19 -9.59
N GLN A 5 -0.42 10.73 -8.90
CA GLN A 5 -1.51 10.00 -9.54
C GLN A 5 -2.26 10.85 -10.58
N LYS A 6 -2.38 12.17 -10.38
CA LYS A 6 -2.96 13.07 -11.40
C LYS A 6 -2.11 13.10 -12.67
N LYS A 7 -0.79 13.18 -12.53
CA LYS A 7 0.15 13.14 -13.67
C LYS A 7 0.07 11.79 -14.39
N LEU A 8 0.09 10.69 -13.66
CA LEU A 8 -0.06 9.36 -14.24
C LEU A 8 -1.41 9.18 -14.94
N LEU A 9 -2.51 9.69 -14.36
CA LEU A 9 -3.84 9.65 -14.97
C LEU A 9 -3.88 10.40 -16.30
N GLN A 10 -3.22 11.56 -16.37
CA GLN A 10 -3.07 12.31 -17.62
C GLN A 10 -2.35 11.47 -18.68
N LEU A 11 -1.24 10.81 -18.33
CA LEU A 11 -0.51 9.95 -19.26
C LEU A 11 -1.34 8.74 -19.71
N ILE A 12 -2.10 8.11 -18.81
CA ILE A 12 -3.03 7.02 -19.18
C ILE A 12 -4.09 7.54 -20.17
N GLN A 13 -4.65 8.73 -19.94
CA GLN A 13 -5.65 9.32 -20.83
C GLN A 13 -5.08 9.63 -22.23
N GLU A 14 -3.85 10.12 -22.30
CA GLU A 14 -3.13 10.33 -23.57
C GLU A 14 -2.93 9.01 -24.32
N ILE A 15 -2.47 7.96 -23.62
CA ILE A 15 -2.30 6.62 -24.19
C ILE A 15 -3.64 6.03 -24.65
N ASP A 16 -4.70 6.12 -23.84
CA ASP A 16 -6.03 5.62 -24.19
C ASP A 16 -6.56 6.28 -25.47
N THR A 17 -6.43 7.60 -25.57
CA THR A 17 -6.83 8.37 -26.76
C THR A 17 -6.06 7.89 -28.00
N LEU A 18 -4.73 7.85 -27.90
CA LEU A 18 -3.85 7.41 -28.98
C LEU A 18 -4.17 5.97 -29.43
N CYS A 19 -4.39 5.07 -28.47
CA CYS A 19 -4.71 3.68 -28.73
C CYS A 19 -6.08 3.53 -29.40
N ARG A 20 -7.12 4.22 -28.93
CA ARG A 20 -8.47 4.12 -29.49
C ARG A 20 -8.54 4.66 -30.93
N GLU A 21 -7.90 5.80 -31.20
CA GLU A 21 -7.85 6.40 -32.54
C GLU A 21 -7.18 5.47 -33.57
N ASN A 22 -6.19 4.68 -33.12
CA ASN A 22 -5.41 3.80 -33.97
C ASN A 22 -5.82 2.31 -33.86
N LYS A 23 -6.95 1.99 -33.19
CA LYS A 23 -7.46 0.62 -32.99
C LYS A 23 -6.43 -0.33 -32.36
N ILE A 24 -5.69 0.19 -31.38
CA ILE A 24 -4.71 -0.55 -30.57
C ILE A 24 -5.36 -0.88 -29.23
N ILE A 25 -5.27 -2.14 -28.82
CA ILE A 25 -5.79 -2.58 -27.53
C ILE A 25 -4.64 -2.64 -26.52
N TYR A 26 -4.84 -1.96 -25.39
CA TYR A 26 -4.03 -2.08 -24.19
C TYR A 26 -4.91 -2.57 -23.03
N TYR A 27 -4.30 -2.97 -21.92
CA TYR A 27 -5.02 -3.35 -20.70
C TYR A 27 -4.33 -2.73 -19.49
N LEU A 28 -5.04 -2.20 -18.51
CA LEU A 28 -4.41 -1.94 -17.21
C LEU A 28 -3.87 -3.24 -16.61
N ALA A 29 -2.75 -3.13 -15.90
CA ALA A 29 -2.03 -4.26 -15.35
C ALA A 29 -1.79 -4.10 -13.85
N GLY A 30 -1.45 -5.20 -13.17
CA GLY A 30 -0.95 -5.20 -11.80
C GLY A 30 -1.80 -4.38 -10.82
N GLY A 31 -1.14 -3.45 -10.10
CA GLY A 31 -1.78 -2.55 -9.14
C GLY A 31 -2.85 -1.66 -9.76
N SER A 32 -2.64 -1.19 -11.00
CA SER A 32 -3.61 -0.38 -11.74
C SER A 32 -4.90 -1.15 -12.05
N ALA A 33 -4.80 -2.43 -12.44
CA ALA A 33 -5.96 -3.30 -12.64
C ALA A 33 -6.71 -3.59 -11.33
N ILE A 34 -5.99 -3.84 -10.23
CA ILE A 34 -6.60 -3.96 -8.90
C ILE A 34 -7.31 -2.66 -8.53
N GLY A 35 -6.69 -1.50 -8.77
CA GLY A 35 -7.26 -0.19 -8.52
C GLY A 35 -8.59 0.00 -9.25
N ALA A 36 -8.61 -0.27 -10.55
CA ALA A 36 -9.82 -0.15 -11.38
C ALA A 36 -10.99 -0.96 -10.82
N ILE A 37 -10.76 -2.22 -10.42
CA ILE A 37 -11.84 -3.10 -9.96
C ILE A 37 -12.20 -2.88 -8.49
N ARG A 38 -11.22 -2.64 -7.62
CA ARG A 38 -11.42 -2.58 -6.16
C ARG A 38 -11.66 -1.18 -5.61
N HIS A 39 -11.14 -0.15 -6.28
CA HIS A 39 -11.21 1.24 -5.83
C HIS A 39 -11.92 2.15 -6.84
N LYS A 40 -12.24 1.68 -8.05
CA LYS A 40 -12.68 2.50 -9.18
C LYS A 40 -11.70 3.63 -9.51
N GLY A 41 -10.40 3.39 -9.31
CA GLY A 41 -9.36 4.40 -9.39
C GLY A 41 -8.04 3.86 -8.83
N TYR A 42 -7.10 4.72 -8.49
CA TYR A 42 -5.82 4.28 -7.94
C TYR A 42 -5.98 3.58 -6.59
N ILE A 43 -5.09 2.62 -6.33
CA ILE A 43 -4.85 2.20 -4.96
C ILE A 43 -4.31 3.43 -4.21
N PRO A 44 -4.81 3.78 -3.00
CA PRO A 44 -4.48 5.06 -2.37
C PRO A 44 -2.98 5.31 -2.10
N TRP A 45 -2.18 4.25 -2.07
CA TRP A 45 -0.73 4.30 -1.86
C TRP A 45 0.10 3.93 -3.09
N ASP A 46 -0.53 3.59 -4.24
CA ASP A 46 0.22 3.38 -5.48
C ASP A 46 0.84 4.69 -5.96
N ASP A 47 2.07 4.59 -6.45
CA ASP A 47 2.85 5.70 -7.00
C ASP A 47 3.24 5.51 -8.47
N ASP A 48 2.82 4.41 -9.09
CA ASP A 48 3.07 4.05 -10.49
C ASP A 48 1.78 3.60 -11.20
N ALA A 49 1.91 3.36 -12.52
CA ALA A 49 0.85 2.78 -13.33
C ALA A 49 1.44 1.90 -14.43
N ASP A 50 0.81 0.72 -14.59
CA ASP A 50 1.24 -0.31 -15.53
C ASP A 50 0.14 -0.62 -16.54
N ILE A 51 0.54 -0.80 -17.80
CA ILE A 51 -0.32 -1.34 -18.85
C ILE A 51 0.30 -2.57 -19.50
N LEU A 52 -0.54 -3.41 -20.07
CA LEU A 52 -0.17 -4.57 -20.87
C LEU A 52 -0.59 -4.35 -22.33
N MET A 53 0.27 -4.75 -23.25
CA MET A 53 -0.07 -4.92 -24.66
C MET A 53 0.38 -6.32 -25.10
N ASN A 54 -0.39 -6.99 -25.96
CA ASN A 54 0.18 -8.11 -26.69
C ASN A 54 1.18 -7.60 -27.73
N ARG A 55 2.01 -8.52 -28.23
CA ARG A 55 3.07 -8.20 -29.19
C ARG A 55 2.58 -7.40 -30.39
N ASP A 56 1.47 -7.81 -31.00
CA ASP A 56 0.94 -7.14 -32.19
C ASP A 56 0.49 -5.72 -31.92
N ASN A 57 -0.25 -5.50 -30.81
CA ASN A 57 -0.68 -4.15 -30.42
C ASN A 57 0.52 -3.28 -30.03
N TYR A 58 1.52 -3.86 -29.36
CA TYR A 58 2.75 -3.15 -29.02
C TYR A 58 3.52 -2.68 -30.26
N LEU A 59 3.67 -3.53 -31.28
CA LEU A 59 4.34 -3.15 -32.53
C LEU A 59 3.57 -2.04 -33.27
N LYS A 60 2.23 -2.11 -33.30
CA LYS A 60 1.38 -1.03 -33.85
C LYS A 60 1.57 0.27 -33.07
N PHE A 61 1.60 0.19 -31.74
CA PHE A 61 1.83 1.33 -30.85
C PHE A 61 3.16 2.01 -31.13
N LEU A 62 4.25 1.26 -31.29
CA LEU A 62 5.55 1.82 -31.66
C LEU A 62 5.49 2.58 -33.00
N VAL A 63 4.79 2.06 -34.00
CA VAL A 63 4.67 2.74 -35.31
C VAL A 63 3.97 4.10 -35.14
N VAL A 64 2.86 4.14 -34.42
CA VAL A 64 2.07 5.36 -34.17
C VAL A 64 2.88 6.39 -33.38
N CYS A 65 3.61 5.95 -32.35
CA CYS A 65 4.43 6.81 -31.50
C CYS A 65 5.55 7.55 -32.25
N LYS A 66 5.96 7.10 -33.43
CA LYS A 66 6.95 7.84 -34.24
C LYS A 66 6.39 9.14 -34.84
N THR A 67 5.08 9.29 -34.92
CA THR A 67 4.44 10.39 -35.67
C THR A 67 3.39 11.17 -34.87
N GLN A 68 2.81 10.58 -33.83
CA GLN A 68 1.67 11.15 -33.10
C GLN A 68 1.98 11.48 -31.64
N LEU A 69 3.24 11.37 -31.19
CA LEU A 69 3.60 11.77 -29.83
C LEU A 69 3.58 13.30 -29.66
N PRO A 70 3.05 13.82 -28.54
CA PRO A 70 3.27 15.21 -28.16
C PRO A 70 4.76 15.52 -27.99
N ALA A 71 5.17 16.77 -28.26
CA ALA A 71 6.58 17.19 -28.20
C ALA A 71 7.24 17.00 -26.81
N ASN A 72 6.44 16.99 -25.75
CA ASN A 72 6.87 16.77 -24.36
C ASN A 72 6.70 15.31 -23.89
N ARG A 73 6.67 14.36 -24.84
CA ARG A 73 6.53 12.94 -24.59
C ARG A 73 7.59 12.17 -25.36
N CYS A 74 8.04 11.06 -24.79
CA CYS A 74 8.85 10.10 -25.51
C CYS A 74 8.47 8.67 -25.12
N VAL A 75 8.85 7.73 -25.98
CA VAL A 75 8.77 6.29 -25.68
C VAL A 75 10.18 5.74 -25.60
N GLU A 76 10.53 5.22 -24.43
CA GLU A 76 11.79 4.52 -24.20
C GLU A 76 11.58 3.01 -24.31
N CYS A 77 12.28 2.39 -25.26
CA CYS A 77 12.21 0.95 -25.50
C CYS A 77 13.45 0.48 -26.27
N GLN A 78 13.70 -0.84 -26.24
CA GLN A 78 14.83 -1.44 -26.97
C GLN A 78 14.72 -1.26 -28.48
N GLU A 79 13.51 -1.13 -29.02
CA GLU A 79 13.28 -0.96 -30.45
C GLU A 79 13.69 0.42 -30.97
N PHE A 80 13.72 1.45 -30.10
CA PHE A 80 14.14 2.82 -30.47
C PHE A 80 15.52 3.19 -29.93
N ASN A 81 15.87 2.68 -28.76
CA ASN A 81 17.10 3.00 -28.06
C ASN A 81 17.75 1.72 -27.53
N ARG A 82 18.82 1.25 -28.18
CA ARG A 82 19.54 0.04 -27.75
C ARG A 82 20.32 0.22 -26.45
N ASP A 83 20.47 1.44 -25.96
CA ASP A 83 21.11 1.72 -24.66
C ASP A 83 20.14 1.82 -23.50
N TYR A 84 18.84 1.79 -23.79
CA TYR A 84 17.80 1.63 -22.79
C TYR A 84 18.08 0.41 -21.90
N HIS A 85 17.85 0.51 -20.59
CA HIS A 85 18.29 -0.52 -19.63
C HIS A 85 17.20 -1.54 -19.25
N ASN A 86 16.04 -1.51 -19.90
CA ASN A 86 14.92 -2.39 -19.59
C ASN A 86 14.37 -3.10 -20.83
N ASN A 87 13.60 -4.17 -20.61
CA ASN A 87 13.08 -5.02 -21.68
C ASN A 87 11.58 -4.88 -21.93
N PHE A 88 10.89 -4.05 -21.14
CA PHE A 88 9.56 -3.52 -21.41
C PHE A 88 9.66 -2.04 -21.80
N ALA A 89 8.62 -1.44 -22.38
CA ALA A 89 8.68 -0.05 -22.82
C ALA A 89 8.16 0.94 -21.77
N ARG A 90 8.48 2.22 -21.92
CA ARG A 90 7.97 3.31 -21.08
C ARG A 90 7.45 4.45 -21.92
N TYR A 91 6.29 4.98 -21.57
CA TYR A 91 5.80 6.26 -22.05
C TYR A 91 6.12 7.33 -21.00
N VAL A 92 6.89 8.35 -21.36
CA VAL A 92 7.55 9.26 -20.40
C VAL A 92 7.17 10.72 -20.65
N ASP A 93 6.85 11.44 -19.56
CA ASP A 93 6.74 12.90 -19.55
C ASP A 93 8.13 13.56 -19.44
N THR A 94 8.63 14.14 -20.52
CA THR A 94 9.98 14.74 -20.56
C THR A 94 10.09 16.07 -19.83
N THR A 95 8.97 16.65 -19.39
CA THR A 95 8.95 17.94 -18.66
C THR A 95 9.05 17.80 -17.14
N SER A 96 9.15 16.57 -16.65
CA SER A 96 9.14 16.24 -15.23
C SER A 96 10.32 15.34 -14.85
N THR A 97 10.43 15.04 -13.55
CA THR A 97 11.41 14.10 -12.99
C THR A 97 10.71 13.04 -12.15
N ALA A 98 11.02 11.78 -12.42
CA ALA A 98 10.79 10.62 -11.56
C ALA A 98 11.98 9.64 -11.72
N ILE A 99 13.14 10.01 -11.19
CA ILE A 99 14.37 9.22 -11.35
C ILE A 99 14.38 8.11 -10.29
N HIS A 100 14.18 6.87 -10.72
CA HIS A 100 14.38 5.70 -9.88
C HIS A 100 15.87 5.40 -9.67
N THR A 101 16.23 4.77 -8.55
CA THR A 101 17.64 4.55 -8.15
C THR A 101 18.48 3.84 -9.22
N ASN A 102 17.89 2.93 -9.99
CA ASN A 102 18.57 2.22 -11.07
C ASN A 102 18.75 3.07 -12.33
N GLN A 103 17.86 4.03 -12.61
CA GLN A 103 17.89 4.89 -13.79
C GLN A 103 18.96 5.97 -13.74
N ILE A 104 19.45 6.32 -12.55
CA ILE A 104 20.44 7.40 -12.40
C ILE A 104 21.70 7.14 -13.24
N MET A 105 22.00 5.87 -13.48
CA MET A 105 23.15 5.33 -14.20
C MET A 105 22.98 5.22 -15.72
N HIS A 106 21.77 5.46 -16.20
CA HIS A 106 21.37 5.25 -17.59
C HIS A 106 20.98 6.60 -18.18
N ASP A 107 21.17 6.77 -19.48
CA ASP A 107 20.87 8.04 -20.14
C ASP A 107 19.36 8.21 -20.41
N ASP A 108 18.63 7.10 -20.33
CA ASP A 108 17.20 6.94 -20.62
C ASP A 108 16.30 7.99 -19.95
N ALA A 109 15.23 8.38 -20.62
CA ALA A 109 14.27 9.34 -20.07
C ALA A 109 13.71 8.92 -18.69
N ALA A 110 13.59 9.90 -17.79
CA ALA A 110 13.30 9.67 -16.38
C ALA A 110 12.37 10.71 -15.75
N GLY A 111 11.31 11.10 -16.47
CA GLY A 111 10.16 11.83 -15.90
C GLY A 111 9.08 10.86 -15.38
N PHE A 112 7.87 11.35 -15.11
CA PHE A 112 6.74 10.46 -14.81
C PHE A 112 6.51 9.48 -15.96
N VAL A 113 6.29 8.20 -15.62
CA VAL A 113 6.22 7.12 -16.62
C VAL A 113 4.97 6.27 -16.46
N ILE A 114 4.51 5.72 -17.59
CA ILE A 114 3.64 4.54 -17.64
C ILE A 114 4.48 3.37 -18.14
N ASP A 115 4.58 2.31 -17.34
CA ASP A 115 5.29 1.09 -17.72
C ASP A 115 4.39 0.26 -18.67
N ILE A 116 4.90 0.00 -19.89
CA ILE A 116 4.21 -0.76 -20.94
C ILE A 116 4.81 -2.16 -20.99
N LEU A 117 4.19 -3.06 -20.22
CA LEU A 117 4.53 -4.47 -20.16
C LEU A 117 4.01 -5.19 -21.40
N ILE A 118 4.80 -6.13 -21.92
CA ILE A 118 4.48 -6.78 -23.21
C ILE A 118 4.23 -8.26 -23.01
N LEU A 119 3.15 -8.75 -23.61
CA LEU A 119 2.74 -10.15 -23.64
C LEU A 119 3.17 -10.76 -24.98
N ASP A 120 4.16 -11.63 -24.92
CA ASP A 120 4.65 -12.35 -26.11
C ASP A 120 3.95 -13.70 -26.23
N PRO A 121 3.55 -14.13 -27.44
CA PRO A 121 2.99 -15.47 -27.65
C PRO A 121 4.03 -16.53 -27.32
N ILE A 122 3.58 -17.60 -26.64
CA ILE A 122 4.44 -18.72 -26.26
C ILE A 122 3.70 -20.05 -26.43
N PRO A 123 4.34 -21.09 -26.98
CA PRO A 123 3.72 -22.39 -27.16
C PRO A 123 3.47 -23.10 -25.81
N ASP A 124 2.59 -24.08 -25.82
CA ASP A 124 2.28 -24.91 -24.65
C ASP A 124 3.42 -25.83 -24.19
N ASP A 125 4.38 -26.10 -25.08
CA ASP A 125 5.54 -26.94 -24.77
C ASP A 125 6.43 -26.29 -23.70
N LYS A 126 6.53 -26.97 -22.56
CA LYS A 126 7.32 -26.50 -21.41
C LYS A 126 8.80 -26.30 -21.74
N LYS A 127 9.41 -27.12 -22.61
CA LYS A 127 10.83 -26.97 -22.99
C LYS A 127 11.04 -25.70 -23.80
N LEU A 128 10.12 -25.37 -24.71
CA LEU A 128 10.15 -24.13 -25.49
C LEU A 128 9.93 -22.90 -24.59
N GLN A 129 8.99 -22.97 -23.64
CA GLN A 129 8.81 -21.93 -22.63
C GLN A 129 10.09 -21.70 -21.82
N TRP A 130 10.74 -22.78 -21.35
CA TRP A 130 12.01 -22.71 -20.63
C TRP A 130 13.15 -22.13 -21.47
N LYS A 131 13.18 -22.42 -22.78
CA LYS A 131 14.14 -21.83 -23.71
C LYS A 131 13.93 -20.32 -23.80
N TYR A 132 12.70 -19.87 -24.07
CA TYR A 132 12.36 -18.45 -24.13
C TYR A 132 12.74 -17.72 -22.83
N ILE A 133 12.41 -18.26 -21.66
CA ILE A 133 12.74 -17.64 -20.36
C ILE A 133 14.26 -17.41 -20.22
N LYS A 134 15.08 -18.43 -20.55
CA LYS A 134 16.55 -18.30 -20.50
C LYS A 134 17.08 -17.28 -21.49
N ASP A 135 16.42 -17.16 -22.65
CA ASP A 135 16.81 -16.22 -23.70
C ASP A 135 16.45 -14.77 -23.28
N LEU A 136 15.26 -14.56 -22.72
CA LEU A 136 14.78 -13.28 -22.18
C LEU A 136 15.65 -12.77 -21.02
N GLU A 137 16.06 -13.65 -20.11
CA GLU A 137 16.88 -13.25 -18.97
C GLU A 137 18.31 -12.91 -19.38
N LEU A 138 18.85 -13.67 -20.32
CA LEU A 138 20.14 -13.34 -20.93
C LEU A 138 20.04 -11.99 -21.64
N TYR A 139 19.00 -11.77 -22.43
CA TYR A 139 18.72 -10.50 -23.08
C TYR A 139 18.70 -9.36 -22.04
N ALA A 140 17.93 -9.50 -20.96
CA ALA A 140 17.83 -8.54 -19.87
C ALA A 140 19.18 -8.29 -19.17
N ASP A 141 20.02 -9.32 -19.01
CA ASP A 141 21.36 -9.17 -18.42
C ASP A 141 22.37 -8.48 -19.33
N LEU A 142 22.20 -8.57 -20.65
CA LEU A 142 23.06 -7.92 -21.63
C LEU A 142 22.76 -6.43 -21.77
N ILE A 143 21.49 -6.02 -21.61
CA ILE A 143 21.07 -4.61 -21.66
C ILE A 143 21.26 -3.89 -20.32
N ASN A 144 21.12 -4.59 -19.19
CA ASN A 144 21.12 -3.98 -17.87
C ASN A 144 22.36 -4.41 -17.04
N PRO A 145 23.39 -3.58 -16.85
CA PRO A 145 24.62 -3.94 -16.13
C PRO A 145 24.43 -4.12 -14.61
N SER A 146 23.41 -3.50 -14.01
CA SER A 146 23.24 -3.42 -12.56
C SER A 146 22.41 -4.57 -12.00
N SER A 147 21.43 -5.04 -12.78
CA SER A 147 20.53 -6.14 -12.44
C SER A 147 21.13 -7.51 -12.75
N ARG A 148 20.57 -8.56 -12.16
CA ARG A 148 21.14 -9.93 -12.20
C ARG A 148 20.04 -10.94 -12.53
N TYR A 149 19.56 -10.90 -13.76
CA TYR A 149 18.38 -11.64 -14.17
C TYR A 149 18.68 -13.14 -14.27
N SER A 150 19.60 -13.53 -15.14
CA SER A 150 19.98 -14.91 -15.46
C SER A 150 20.65 -15.62 -14.28
N PHE A 151 21.32 -14.87 -13.40
CA PHE A 151 21.90 -15.43 -12.18
C PHE A 151 20.84 -16.13 -11.32
N ARG A 152 19.60 -15.63 -11.27
CA ARG A 152 18.51 -16.22 -10.46
C ARG A 152 18.06 -17.58 -10.99
N TRP A 153 18.34 -17.86 -12.26
CA TRP A 153 17.87 -19.02 -13.02
C TRP A 153 18.94 -20.06 -13.29
N GLN A 154 20.12 -19.90 -12.70
CA GLN A 154 21.26 -20.78 -12.96
C GLN A 154 21.57 -20.87 -14.47
N VAL A 155 21.34 -19.79 -15.22
CA VAL A 155 21.73 -19.75 -16.64
C VAL A 155 23.23 -19.96 -16.71
N ASN A 156 23.65 -20.83 -17.63
CA ASN A 156 25.05 -21.16 -17.81
C ASN A 156 25.90 -19.90 -17.99
N MET A 157 26.86 -19.66 -17.08
CA MET A 157 27.76 -18.51 -17.12
C MET A 157 28.52 -18.43 -18.45
N PHE A 158 28.91 -19.56 -19.05
CA PHE A 158 29.58 -19.61 -20.35
C PHE A 158 28.70 -19.02 -21.45
N ARG A 159 27.39 -19.20 -21.36
CA ARG A 159 26.44 -18.59 -22.29
C ARG A 159 26.47 -17.06 -22.19
N TYR A 160 26.46 -16.51 -20.98
CA TYR A 160 26.60 -15.06 -20.79
C TYR A 160 27.92 -14.54 -21.36
N PHE A 161 29.05 -15.18 -21.07
CA PHE A 161 30.35 -14.78 -21.60
C PHE A 161 30.44 -14.91 -23.12
N TYR A 162 29.86 -15.96 -23.72
CA TYR A 162 29.77 -16.13 -25.17
C TYR A 162 29.03 -14.96 -25.84
N TYR A 163 27.87 -14.56 -25.32
CA TYR A 163 27.14 -13.41 -25.89
C TYR A 163 27.84 -12.07 -25.61
N ARG A 164 28.58 -11.95 -24.49
CA ARG A 164 29.43 -10.78 -24.25
C ARG A 164 30.59 -10.67 -25.23
N LEU A 165 31.20 -11.79 -25.60
CA LEU A 165 32.19 -11.84 -26.67
C LEU A 165 31.54 -11.49 -28.02
N LYS A 166 30.33 -12.01 -28.29
CA LYS A 166 29.56 -11.66 -29.49
C LYS A 166 29.27 -10.17 -29.59
N ILE A 167 28.88 -9.51 -28.48
CA ILE A 167 28.71 -8.04 -28.43
C ILE A 167 30.02 -7.31 -28.77
N HIS A 168 31.15 -7.81 -28.28
CA HIS A 168 32.45 -7.21 -28.54
C HIS A 168 32.88 -7.35 -30.01
N VAL A 169 32.58 -8.48 -30.65
CA VAL A 169 32.99 -8.80 -32.03
C VAL A 169 32.03 -8.24 -33.07
N PHE A 170 30.72 -8.38 -32.87
CA PHE A 170 29.69 -8.06 -33.87
C PHE A 170 28.84 -6.84 -33.50
N GLY A 171 29.04 -6.25 -32.33
CA GLY A 171 28.25 -5.14 -31.83
C GLY A 171 27.00 -5.58 -31.04
N LYS A 172 26.47 -4.64 -30.25
CA LYS A 172 25.34 -4.85 -29.33
C LYS A 172 24.05 -5.14 -30.11
N ASP A 173 23.71 -4.30 -31.08
CA ASP A 173 22.46 -4.40 -31.84
C ASP A 173 22.31 -5.74 -32.59
N GLU A 174 23.31 -6.13 -33.38
CA GLU A 174 23.29 -7.41 -34.10
C GLU A 174 23.22 -8.63 -33.17
N THR A 175 23.88 -8.55 -32.01
CA THR A 175 23.82 -9.61 -31.00
C THR A 175 22.42 -9.72 -30.38
N LEU A 176 21.78 -8.59 -30.07
CA LEU A 176 20.43 -8.55 -29.53
C LEU A 176 19.40 -9.01 -30.57
N LYS A 177 19.51 -8.58 -31.84
CA LYS A 177 18.65 -9.05 -32.95
C LYS A 177 18.67 -10.57 -33.10
N ASP A 178 19.84 -11.22 -32.94
CA ASP A 178 19.93 -12.69 -32.97
C ASP A 178 19.20 -13.37 -31.80
N LEU A 179 19.16 -12.74 -30.62
CA LEU A 179 18.32 -13.22 -29.51
C LEU A 179 16.84 -12.95 -29.77
N GLU A 180 16.49 -11.77 -30.27
CA GLU A 180 15.12 -11.37 -30.61
C GLU A 180 14.51 -12.33 -31.64
N LYS A 181 15.27 -12.72 -32.68
CA LYS A 181 14.84 -13.75 -33.65
C LYS A 181 14.50 -15.10 -33.00
N LYS A 182 15.17 -15.47 -31.90
CA LYS A 182 14.91 -16.73 -31.17
C LYS A 182 13.74 -16.61 -30.21
N MET A 183 13.54 -15.42 -29.65
CA MET A 183 12.47 -15.16 -28.68
C MET A 183 11.14 -14.90 -29.38
N PHE A 184 11.15 -14.20 -30.50
CA PHE A 184 9.96 -13.64 -31.15
C PHE A 184 9.56 -14.41 -32.41
N CYS A 185 9.94 -15.69 -32.50
CA CYS A 185 9.60 -16.56 -33.62
C CYS A 185 8.27 -17.30 -33.47
N TYR A 186 7.56 -17.10 -32.36
CA TYR A 186 6.29 -17.76 -32.10
C TYR A 186 5.14 -16.91 -32.65
N ASP A 187 4.22 -17.57 -33.34
CA ASP A 187 3.07 -16.93 -33.95
C ASP A 187 1.90 -16.79 -32.97
N GLU A 188 1.21 -15.65 -33.04
CA GLU A 188 0.11 -15.29 -32.15
C GLU A 188 -1.09 -16.23 -32.30
N GLU A 189 -1.41 -16.69 -33.51
CA GLU A 189 -2.59 -17.53 -33.80
C GLU A 189 -2.41 -18.96 -33.28
N THR A 190 -1.19 -19.47 -33.34
CA THR A 190 -0.86 -20.84 -32.90
C THR A 190 -0.70 -20.99 -31.38
N CYS A 191 -0.53 -19.89 -30.64
CA CYS A 191 -0.25 -19.92 -29.20
C CYS A 191 -1.51 -19.67 -28.36
N SER A 192 -1.76 -20.56 -27.39
CA SER A 192 -2.83 -20.44 -26.40
C SER A 192 -2.43 -19.60 -25.17
N LYS A 193 -1.14 -19.26 -25.04
CA LYS A 193 -0.55 -18.60 -23.86
C LYS A 193 0.29 -17.40 -24.23
N TYR A 194 0.42 -16.51 -23.27
CA TYR A 194 1.38 -15.42 -23.28
C TYR A 194 2.43 -15.59 -22.20
N ILE A 195 3.61 -15.02 -22.45
CA ILE A 195 4.65 -14.79 -21.47
C ILE A 195 4.90 -13.29 -21.33
N LEU A 196 4.96 -12.82 -20.09
CA LEU A 196 5.33 -11.45 -19.77
C LEU A 196 6.81 -11.23 -20.13
N ARG A 197 7.09 -10.26 -21.02
CA ARG A 197 8.43 -9.90 -21.49
C ARG A 197 9.23 -9.12 -20.44
N TRP A 198 9.31 -9.64 -19.22
CA TRP A 198 10.07 -9.06 -18.12
C TRP A 198 11.04 -10.07 -17.53
N GLY A 199 12.35 -9.83 -17.70
CA GLY A 199 13.40 -10.74 -17.20
C GLY A 199 13.40 -10.82 -15.68
N GLY A 200 12.77 -9.84 -15.00
CA GLY A 200 12.51 -9.83 -13.57
C GLY A 200 11.68 -11.04 -13.15
N VAL A 201 10.48 -11.14 -13.69
CA VAL A 201 9.50 -12.19 -13.38
C VAL A 201 8.73 -12.54 -14.68
N PRO A 202 9.24 -13.49 -15.48
CA PRO A 202 8.59 -13.90 -16.73
C PRO A 202 7.43 -14.84 -16.42
N LEU A 203 6.25 -14.26 -16.20
CA LEU A 203 5.02 -14.97 -15.86
C LEU A 203 4.32 -15.47 -17.13
N ILE A 204 3.73 -16.67 -17.05
CA ILE A 204 2.99 -17.29 -18.17
C ILE A 204 1.51 -17.31 -17.83
N SER A 205 0.69 -16.74 -18.70
CA SER A 205 -0.76 -16.62 -18.54
C SER A 205 -1.51 -17.15 -19.76
N GLU A 206 -2.78 -17.49 -19.56
CA GLU A 206 -3.67 -17.93 -20.64
C GLU A 206 -4.09 -16.74 -21.51
N LYS A 207 -3.98 -16.87 -22.83
CA LYS A 207 -4.34 -15.80 -23.80
C LYS A 207 -5.80 -15.32 -23.64
N LYS A 208 -6.69 -16.25 -23.31
CA LYS A 208 -8.15 -16.00 -23.12
C LYS A 208 -8.50 -15.05 -21.97
N LEU A 209 -7.55 -14.71 -21.09
CA LEU A 209 -7.78 -13.75 -20.00
C LEU A 209 -7.93 -12.31 -20.52
N TYR A 210 -7.24 -11.99 -21.60
CA TYR A 210 -7.13 -10.63 -22.13
C TYR A 210 -8.23 -10.33 -23.15
N GLY A 211 -8.44 -11.25 -24.09
CA GLY A 211 -9.54 -11.20 -25.04
C GLY A 211 -9.59 -9.89 -25.84
N LYS A 212 -10.78 -9.29 -25.98
CA LYS A 212 -10.95 -7.95 -26.61
C LYS A 212 -10.79 -6.79 -25.62
N GLY A 213 -10.61 -7.10 -24.34
CA GLY A 213 -10.64 -6.12 -23.26
C GLY A 213 -12.07 -5.71 -22.87
N ARG A 214 -12.17 -5.14 -21.66
CA ARG A 214 -13.43 -4.66 -21.07
C ARG A 214 -13.23 -3.23 -20.62
N ASP A 215 -14.13 -2.32 -21.00
CA ASP A 215 -14.09 -0.95 -20.49
C ASP A 215 -14.44 -0.93 -18.99
N CYS A 216 -13.68 -0.15 -18.23
CA CYS A 216 -13.87 0.05 -16.80
C CYS A 216 -13.69 1.54 -16.45
N LEU A 217 -14.36 1.99 -15.40
CA LEU A 217 -14.15 3.33 -14.84
C LEU A 217 -12.88 3.33 -14.00
N PHE A 218 -12.01 4.31 -14.22
CA PHE A 218 -10.81 4.54 -13.44
C PHE A 218 -10.69 6.03 -13.14
N GLU A 219 -10.93 6.39 -11.88
CA GLU A 219 -11.14 7.77 -11.45
C GLU A 219 -12.31 8.40 -12.25
N ASN A 220 -12.01 9.36 -13.12
CA ASN A 220 -12.97 10.08 -13.96
C ASN A 220 -12.85 9.74 -15.45
N ILE A 221 -12.05 8.75 -15.84
CA ILE A 221 -11.88 8.31 -17.24
C ILE A 221 -12.32 6.85 -17.43
N LYS A 222 -12.58 6.48 -18.68
CA LYS A 222 -12.76 5.08 -19.08
C LYS A 222 -11.43 4.53 -19.56
N VAL A 223 -11.10 3.32 -19.14
CA VAL A 223 -9.87 2.60 -19.50
C VAL A 223 -10.21 1.16 -19.84
N ILE A 224 -9.30 0.48 -20.54
CA ILE A 224 -9.45 -0.93 -20.87
C ILE A 224 -8.74 -1.79 -19.82
N VAL A 225 -9.43 -2.80 -19.30
CA VAL A 225 -8.86 -3.88 -18.46
C VAL A 225 -8.94 -5.21 -19.22
N PRO A 226 -8.22 -6.28 -18.81
CA PRO A 226 -8.38 -7.59 -19.41
C PRO A 226 -9.86 -8.03 -19.42
N GLU A 227 -10.31 -8.72 -20.47
CA GLU A 227 -11.72 -9.13 -20.60
C GLU A 227 -12.21 -9.92 -19.38
N LYS A 228 -11.35 -10.83 -18.87
CA LYS A 228 -11.55 -11.58 -17.63
C LYS A 228 -10.61 -11.08 -16.53
N VAL A 229 -10.68 -9.79 -16.21
CA VAL A 229 -9.78 -9.14 -15.24
C VAL A 229 -9.81 -9.80 -13.86
N GLU A 230 -10.97 -10.28 -13.39
CA GLU A 230 -11.04 -10.98 -12.10
C GLU A 230 -10.22 -12.28 -12.10
N ASP A 231 -10.22 -13.01 -13.22
CA ASP A 231 -9.42 -14.22 -13.41
C ASP A 231 -7.93 -13.89 -13.54
N TYR A 232 -7.60 -12.80 -14.24
CA TYR A 232 -6.24 -12.28 -14.31
C TYR A 232 -5.70 -11.92 -12.93
N LEU A 233 -6.48 -11.22 -12.11
CA LEU A 233 -6.08 -10.85 -10.74
C LEU A 233 -6.01 -12.08 -9.82
N LEU A 234 -6.91 -13.04 -9.97
CA LEU A 234 -6.86 -14.31 -9.25
C LEU A 234 -5.61 -15.12 -9.62
N TRP A 235 -5.26 -15.19 -10.91
CA TRP A 235 -4.06 -15.84 -11.40
C TRP A 235 -2.79 -15.18 -10.86
N HIS A 236 -2.72 -13.84 -10.91
CA HIS A 236 -1.51 -13.09 -10.56
C HIS A 236 -1.30 -12.94 -9.05
N TYR A 237 -2.37 -12.73 -8.27
CA TYR A 237 -2.31 -12.38 -6.85
C TYR A 237 -2.98 -13.41 -5.92
N GLY A 238 -3.67 -14.42 -6.45
CA GLY A 238 -4.48 -15.36 -5.67
C GLY A 238 -5.77 -14.74 -5.13
N ASN A 239 -6.55 -15.49 -4.34
CA ASN A 239 -7.84 -15.03 -3.78
C ASN A 239 -7.72 -13.74 -2.94
N ASP A 240 -6.50 -13.45 -2.46
CA ASP A 240 -6.25 -12.38 -1.52
C ASP A 240 -6.26 -10.99 -2.19
N TRP A 241 -6.28 -10.92 -3.53
CA TRP A 241 -6.25 -9.66 -4.29
C TRP A 241 -7.39 -8.70 -3.93
N MET A 242 -8.56 -9.26 -3.58
CA MET A 242 -9.75 -8.50 -3.19
C MET A 242 -9.60 -7.86 -1.81
N PHE A 243 -8.72 -8.36 -0.95
CA PHE A 243 -8.56 -7.89 0.41
C PHE A 243 -7.53 -6.76 0.49
N LEU A 244 -7.78 -5.81 1.38
CA LEU A 244 -6.83 -4.73 1.65
C LEU A 244 -5.64 -5.27 2.45
N PRO A 245 -4.40 -5.13 1.95
CA PRO A 245 -3.22 -5.58 2.67
C PRO A 245 -2.96 -4.73 3.93
N GLU A 246 -2.25 -5.32 4.89
CA GLU A 246 -1.77 -4.60 6.08
C GLU A 246 -0.88 -3.42 5.67
N HIS A 247 -0.81 -2.37 6.50
CA HIS A 247 -0.02 -1.17 6.19
C HIS A 247 1.46 -1.46 5.89
N THR A 248 2.03 -2.48 6.52
CA THR A 248 3.42 -2.93 6.35
C THR A 248 3.68 -3.67 5.04
N GLU A 249 2.63 -4.10 4.34
CA GLU A 249 2.71 -4.79 3.06
C GLU A 249 2.43 -3.86 1.87
N ARG A 250 2.16 -2.58 2.16
CA ARG A 250 1.96 -1.52 1.16
C ARG A 250 3.32 -0.95 0.79
N ASN A 251 3.70 -1.12 -0.48
CA ASN A 251 4.97 -0.63 -0.99
C ASN A 251 4.73 0.59 -1.88
N THR A 252 5.70 1.49 -1.87
CA THR A 252 5.89 2.56 -2.85
C THR A 252 7.28 2.41 -3.45
N HIS A 253 7.51 3.02 -4.60
CA HIS A 253 8.83 3.09 -5.21
C HIS A 253 9.66 4.21 -4.60
N ASN A 254 10.96 4.00 -4.53
CA ASN A 254 11.90 5.03 -4.14
C ASN A 254 12.41 5.75 -5.40
N ALA A 255 12.00 7.00 -5.58
CA ALA A 255 12.39 7.85 -6.70
C ALA A 255 12.50 9.32 -6.26
N VAL A 256 13.34 10.06 -6.99
CA VAL A 256 13.41 11.52 -6.89
C VAL A 256 12.35 12.09 -7.82
N TYR A 257 11.36 12.76 -7.25
CA TYR A 257 10.23 13.34 -7.98
C TYR A 257 10.34 14.87 -8.06
N CYS A 258 10.13 15.43 -9.26
CA CYS A 258 9.97 16.87 -9.48
C CYS A 258 8.91 17.10 -10.57
N PHE A 259 7.94 17.99 -10.32
CA PHE A 259 6.76 18.14 -11.18
C PHE A 259 6.94 19.20 -12.27
N ASP A 260 7.90 20.09 -12.10
CA ASP A 260 8.14 21.30 -12.89
C ASP A 260 9.57 21.36 -13.45
N THR A 261 10.46 20.47 -13.01
CA THR A 261 11.84 20.38 -13.50
C THR A 261 12.03 19.11 -14.34
N PRO A 262 12.54 19.22 -15.59
CA PRO A 262 12.92 18.08 -16.41
C PRO A 262 14.04 17.25 -15.79
N TYR A 263 13.94 15.93 -15.93
CA TYR A 263 14.92 14.98 -15.38
C TYR A 263 16.36 15.21 -15.85
N GLU A 264 16.56 15.77 -17.05
CA GLU A 264 17.89 16.04 -17.59
C GLU A 264 18.68 17.01 -16.71
N VAL A 265 18.01 18.01 -16.15
CA VAL A 265 18.65 19.02 -15.28
C VAL A 265 19.19 18.32 -14.03
N ILE A 266 18.34 17.52 -13.38
CA ILE A 266 18.68 16.79 -12.16
C ILE A 266 19.76 15.73 -12.42
N LYS A 267 19.70 15.02 -13.55
CA LYS A 267 20.78 14.09 -13.95
C LYS A 267 22.11 14.80 -14.17
N LYS A 268 22.12 15.91 -14.93
CA LYS A 268 23.34 16.70 -15.19
C LYS A 268 23.97 17.20 -13.90
N GLU A 269 23.17 17.63 -12.93
CA GLU A 269 23.65 18.02 -11.60
C GLU A 269 24.21 16.82 -10.83
N ALA A 270 23.48 15.70 -10.80
CA ALA A 270 23.94 14.47 -10.14
C ALA A 270 25.28 13.96 -10.70
N TYR A 271 25.50 14.09 -12.02
CA TYR A 271 26.72 13.66 -12.71
C TYR A 271 27.96 14.49 -12.34
N GLN A 272 27.82 15.62 -11.66
CA GLN A 272 28.95 16.35 -11.09
C GLN A 272 29.57 15.63 -9.89
N TYR A 273 28.82 14.78 -9.21
CA TYR A 273 29.26 14.09 -7.99
C TYR A 273 29.84 12.70 -8.24
N TYR A 274 29.59 12.09 -9.41
CA TYR A 274 30.13 10.78 -9.75
C TYR A 274 30.26 10.54 -11.25
N ASP A 275 31.23 9.71 -11.63
CA ASP A 275 31.47 9.29 -13.02
C ASP A 275 30.61 8.06 -13.36
N ILE A 276 29.65 8.24 -14.27
CA ILE A 276 28.75 7.19 -14.76
C ILE A 276 29.52 6.06 -15.44
N HIS A 277 30.51 6.36 -16.29
CA HIS A 277 31.28 5.34 -17.00
C HIS A 277 32.09 4.48 -16.03
N LYS A 278 32.70 5.09 -15.00
CA LYS A 278 33.40 4.38 -13.93
C LYS A 278 32.44 3.50 -13.14
N LEU A 279 31.26 4.00 -12.82
CA LEU A 279 30.25 3.26 -12.07
C LEU A 279 29.68 2.09 -12.92
N TYR A 280 29.39 2.32 -14.20
CA TYR A 280 28.97 1.30 -15.16
C TYR A 280 30.00 0.17 -15.27
N LYS A 281 31.29 0.50 -15.44
CA LYS A 281 32.40 -0.48 -15.42
C LYS A 281 32.44 -1.27 -14.11
N LYS A 282 32.20 -0.63 -12.95
CA LYS A 282 32.15 -1.30 -11.64
C LYS A 282 31.01 -2.31 -11.56
N TYR A 283 29.81 -1.96 -12.04
CA TYR A 283 28.68 -2.90 -12.08
C TYR A 283 28.92 -4.08 -13.02
N LEU A 284 29.51 -3.83 -14.20
CA LEU A 284 29.90 -4.91 -15.11
C LEU A 284 30.92 -5.86 -14.47
N LYS A 285 31.98 -5.34 -13.83
CA LYS A 285 32.96 -6.17 -13.10
C LYS A 285 32.28 -6.97 -12.00
N ARG A 286 31.40 -6.34 -11.21
CA ARG A 286 30.62 -7.02 -10.17
C ARG A 286 29.76 -8.14 -10.75
N LYS A 287 29.08 -7.91 -11.88
CA LYS A 287 28.26 -8.92 -12.56
C LYS A 287 29.11 -10.11 -13.01
N VAL A 288 30.27 -9.87 -13.62
CA VAL A 288 31.23 -10.92 -14.01
C VAL A 288 31.67 -11.76 -12.80
N LEU A 289 32.08 -11.11 -11.71
CA LEU A 289 32.46 -11.80 -10.47
C LEU A 289 31.32 -12.66 -9.92
N LEU A 290 30.09 -12.18 -10.00
CA LEU A 290 28.92 -12.94 -9.55
C LEU A 290 28.65 -14.15 -10.43
N PHE A 291 28.76 -14.03 -11.76
CA PHE A 291 28.67 -15.20 -12.65
C PHE A 291 29.75 -16.25 -12.34
N LEU A 292 30.98 -15.83 -12.05
CA LEU A 292 32.06 -16.73 -11.61
C LEU A 292 31.75 -17.41 -10.27
N ALA A 293 31.14 -16.69 -9.33
CA ALA A 293 30.73 -17.21 -8.03
C ALA A 293 29.38 -17.97 -8.04
N MET A 294 28.72 -18.09 -9.19
CA MET A 294 27.36 -18.62 -9.29
C MET A 294 27.25 -20.08 -8.85
N HIS A 295 28.13 -20.94 -9.38
CA HIS A 295 28.12 -22.37 -9.07
C HIS A 295 28.32 -22.67 -7.57
N PRO A 296 29.37 -22.15 -6.89
CA PRO A 296 29.52 -22.38 -5.45
C PRO A 296 28.35 -21.77 -4.65
N TRP A 297 27.82 -20.61 -5.04
CA TRP A 297 26.67 -20.00 -4.36
C TRP A 297 25.43 -20.90 -4.37
N PHE A 298 25.07 -21.46 -5.53
CA PHE A 298 23.92 -22.36 -5.62
C PHE A 298 24.15 -23.70 -4.93
N PHE A 299 25.38 -24.21 -4.93
CA PHE A 299 25.74 -25.38 -4.14
C PHE A 299 25.45 -25.15 -2.64
N PHE A 300 25.95 -24.04 -2.07
CA PHE A 300 25.68 -23.70 -0.67
C PHE A 300 24.19 -23.48 -0.39
N ARG A 301 23.44 -22.85 -1.30
CA ARG A 301 21.99 -22.68 -1.13
C ARG A 301 21.23 -24.01 -1.17
N LYS A 302 21.63 -24.95 -2.02
CA LYS A 302 21.03 -26.31 -2.05
C LYS A 302 21.33 -27.06 -0.74
N ALA A 303 22.57 -26.97 -0.24
CA ALA A 303 22.94 -27.55 1.04
C ALA A 303 22.16 -26.93 2.23
N ASP A 304 22.07 -25.60 2.30
CA ASP A 304 21.28 -24.88 3.31
C ASP A 304 19.78 -25.23 3.21
N THR A 305 19.24 -25.33 2.00
CA THR A 305 17.85 -25.77 1.75
C THR A 305 17.60 -27.14 2.35
N LYS A 306 18.46 -28.13 2.06
CA LYS A 306 18.34 -29.49 2.61
C LYS A 306 18.50 -29.52 4.13
N LYS A 307 19.42 -28.72 4.69
CA LYS A 307 19.60 -28.57 6.14
C LYS A 307 18.34 -28.02 6.81
N ARG A 308 17.74 -26.97 6.23
CA ARG A 308 16.48 -26.37 6.74
C ARG A 308 15.32 -27.34 6.64
N GLU A 309 15.20 -28.05 5.52
CA GLU A 309 14.17 -29.07 5.32
C GLU A 309 14.22 -30.14 6.41
N THR A 310 15.40 -30.73 6.66
CA THR A 310 15.59 -31.73 7.72
C THR A 310 15.27 -31.16 9.11
N ARG A 311 15.70 -29.93 9.40
CA ARG A 311 15.41 -29.25 10.67
C ARG A 311 13.91 -29.05 10.87
N TYR A 312 13.21 -28.47 9.90
CA TYR A 312 11.78 -28.20 9.99
C TYR A 312 10.98 -29.49 10.04
N ARG A 313 11.32 -30.49 9.22
CA ARG A 313 10.67 -31.80 9.23
C ARG A 313 10.73 -32.43 10.62
N ARG A 314 11.92 -32.48 11.25
CA ARG A 314 12.07 -33.02 12.61
C ARG A 314 11.25 -32.22 13.62
N GLN A 315 11.35 -30.89 13.58
CA GLN A 315 10.65 -30.00 14.50
C GLN A 315 9.14 -30.19 14.46
N TYR A 316 8.53 -30.13 13.27
CA TYR A 316 7.08 -30.16 13.12
C TYR A 316 6.50 -31.56 13.24
N ARG A 317 7.22 -32.59 12.81
CA ARG A 317 6.80 -33.98 13.01
C ARG A 317 6.60 -34.28 14.49
N THR A 318 7.62 -34.03 15.33
CA THR A 318 7.52 -34.26 16.77
C THR A 318 6.45 -33.39 17.43
N PHE A 319 6.29 -32.14 16.98
CA PHE A 319 5.28 -31.23 17.53
C PHE A 319 3.85 -31.70 17.26
N ILE A 320 3.59 -32.19 16.05
CA ILE A 320 2.26 -32.64 15.60
C ILE A 320 1.94 -34.03 16.15
N GLU A 321 2.90 -34.96 16.17
CA GLU A 321 2.72 -36.31 16.74
C GLU A 321 2.29 -36.24 18.22
N LYS A 322 2.89 -35.35 19.01
CA LYS A 322 2.49 -35.10 20.42
C LYS A 322 1.04 -34.60 20.59
N ARG A 323 0.37 -34.20 19.51
CA ARG A 323 -0.99 -33.64 19.52
C ARG A 323 -1.94 -34.41 18.60
N ARG A 324 -1.56 -35.62 18.17
CA ARG A 324 -2.29 -36.46 17.22
C ARG A 324 -3.77 -36.59 17.57
N ASP A 325 -4.05 -37.11 18.76
CA ASP A 325 -5.42 -37.43 19.18
C ASP A 325 -6.29 -36.17 19.24
N LYS A 326 -5.68 -35.04 19.64
CA LYS A 326 -6.35 -33.75 19.67
C LYS A 326 -6.68 -33.25 18.27
N ILE A 327 -5.79 -33.42 17.29
CA ILE A 327 -6.07 -33.01 15.89
C ILE A 327 -7.21 -33.85 15.33
N ILE A 328 -7.11 -35.18 15.42
CA ILE A 328 -8.10 -36.12 14.88
C ILE A 328 -9.48 -35.88 15.51
N ALA A 329 -9.55 -35.83 16.84
CA ALA A 329 -10.81 -35.63 17.55
C ALA A 329 -11.47 -34.28 17.22
N ASN A 330 -10.69 -33.21 16.98
CA ASN A 330 -11.24 -31.91 16.62
C ASN A 330 -11.63 -31.82 15.14
N ILE A 331 -10.95 -32.52 14.23
CA ILE A 331 -11.40 -32.65 12.83
C ILE A 331 -12.73 -33.40 12.76
N GLN A 332 -12.87 -34.53 13.46
CA GLN A 332 -14.12 -35.30 13.52
C GLN A 332 -15.28 -34.48 14.10
N LYS A 333 -14.99 -33.64 15.11
CA LYS A 333 -15.98 -32.71 15.70
C LYS A 333 -16.16 -31.42 14.91
N LYS A 334 -15.55 -31.29 13.72
CA LYS A 334 -15.56 -30.08 12.87
C LYS A 334 -15.17 -28.79 13.61
N ARG A 335 -14.24 -28.88 14.57
CA ARG A 335 -13.69 -27.74 15.34
C ARG A 335 -12.43 -27.20 14.67
N TYR A 336 -12.59 -26.67 13.46
CA TYR A 336 -11.48 -26.24 12.60
C TYR A 336 -10.62 -25.14 13.23
N GLY A 337 -11.21 -24.21 13.98
CA GLY A 337 -10.46 -23.15 14.67
C GLY A 337 -9.42 -23.69 15.67
N VAL A 338 -9.75 -24.78 16.38
CA VAL A 338 -8.85 -25.44 17.32
C VAL A 338 -7.67 -26.08 16.59
N VAL A 339 -7.95 -26.79 15.50
CA VAL A 339 -6.91 -27.44 14.67
C VAL A 339 -6.02 -26.39 14.02
N ARG A 340 -6.59 -25.31 13.48
CA ARG A 340 -5.85 -24.18 12.93
C ARG A 340 -4.89 -23.59 13.95
N LYS A 341 -5.31 -23.43 15.22
CA LYS A 341 -4.42 -22.94 16.31
C LYS A 341 -3.28 -23.90 16.60
N ILE A 342 -3.55 -25.21 16.62
CA ILE A 342 -2.52 -26.22 16.82
C ILE A 342 -1.50 -26.17 15.66
N CYS A 343 -1.96 -26.15 14.42
CA CYS A 343 -1.12 -26.16 13.23
C CYS A 343 -0.58 -24.78 12.82
N LYS A 344 -0.93 -23.71 13.53
CA LYS A 344 -0.61 -22.31 13.17
C LYS A 344 0.87 -22.10 12.88
N SER A 345 1.75 -22.70 13.69
CA SER A 345 3.21 -22.57 13.53
C SER A 345 3.71 -23.22 12.24
N TYR A 346 3.19 -24.40 11.91
CA TYR A 346 3.49 -25.10 10.66
C TYR A 346 2.98 -24.31 9.46
N ILE A 347 1.68 -23.95 9.44
CA ILE A 347 1.05 -23.22 8.34
C ILE A 347 1.80 -21.92 8.08
N ARG A 348 2.08 -21.13 9.13
CA ARG A 348 2.84 -19.88 9.02
C ARG A 348 4.23 -20.13 8.45
N THR A 349 4.90 -21.20 8.85
CA THR A 349 6.27 -21.49 8.40
C THR A 349 6.31 -21.99 6.97
N GLN A 350 5.44 -22.94 6.61
CA GLN A 350 5.31 -23.43 5.23
C GLN A 350 4.96 -22.27 4.28
N ASN A 351 4.08 -21.34 4.70
CA ASN A 351 3.69 -20.18 3.87
C ASN A 351 4.71 -19.02 3.84
N LYS A 352 5.89 -19.13 4.48
CA LYS A 352 6.89 -18.05 4.44
C LYS A 352 7.49 -17.91 3.04
N ARG A 353 7.72 -16.67 2.61
CA ARG A 353 8.47 -16.35 1.38
C ARG A 353 9.86 -17.00 1.35
N SER A 354 10.53 -17.14 2.49
CA SER A 354 11.83 -17.83 2.58
C SER A 354 11.75 -19.37 2.46
N VAL A 355 10.55 -19.95 2.53
CA VAL A 355 10.30 -21.40 2.52
C VAL A 355 9.65 -21.85 1.20
N ILE A 356 8.56 -21.23 0.75
CA ILE A 356 7.89 -21.59 -0.53
C ILE A 356 8.02 -20.53 -1.62
N GLY A 357 8.61 -19.36 -1.32
CA GLY A 357 8.77 -18.28 -2.29
C GLY A 357 7.46 -17.55 -2.64
N ARG A 358 7.59 -16.59 -3.55
CA ARG A 358 6.52 -15.79 -4.15
C ARG A 358 6.90 -15.47 -5.59
N GLU A 359 5.92 -15.20 -6.43
CA GLU A 359 6.10 -14.82 -7.84
C GLU A 359 6.52 -13.36 -8.00
N ASP A 360 7.56 -12.97 -7.26
CA ASP A 360 8.08 -11.61 -7.25
C ASP A 360 9.61 -11.62 -7.39
N TYR A 361 10.22 -10.46 -7.64
CA TYR A 361 11.63 -10.35 -7.98
C TYR A 361 12.58 -11.02 -6.95
N PHE A 362 12.29 -10.91 -5.65
CA PHE A 362 13.14 -11.47 -4.58
C PHE A 362 12.77 -12.89 -4.15
N GLY A 363 11.54 -13.34 -4.40
CA GLY A 363 10.97 -14.61 -3.97
C GLY A 363 11.06 -15.72 -5.03
N ILE A 364 11.28 -15.37 -6.29
CA ILE A 364 11.10 -16.27 -7.43
C ILE A 364 11.98 -17.52 -7.41
N TYR A 365 13.23 -17.42 -6.93
CA TYR A 365 14.11 -18.59 -6.81
C TYR A 365 13.50 -19.62 -5.84
N ARG A 366 13.02 -19.15 -4.67
CA ARG A 366 12.41 -20.05 -3.70
C ARG A 366 11.05 -20.54 -4.17
N PHE A 367 10.36 -19.78 -5.01
CA PHE A 367 9.09 -20.17 -5.62
C PHE A 367 9.26 -21.39 -6.51
N ARG A 368 10.32 -21.44 -7.31
CA ARG A 368 10.62 -22.59 -8.17
C ARG A 368 11.42 -23.70 -7.48
N HIS A 369 12.06 -23.42 -6.34
CA HIS A 369 12.76 -24.41 -5.52
C HIS A 369 12.26 -24.40 -4.07
N PRO A 370 10.97 -24.70 -3.84
CA PRO A 370 10.37 -24.60 -2.52
C PRO A 370 10.96 -25.64 -1.57
N ILE A 371 10.98 -25.28 -0.28
CA ILE A 371 11.21 -26.19 0.83
C ILE A 371 9.86 -26.79 1.18
N TYR A 372 9.72 -28.10 0.96
CA TYR A 372 8.55 -28.85 1.38
C TYR A 372 8.79 -29.43 2.77
N ILE A 373 8.04 -28.96 3.77
CA ILE A 373 8.12 -29.52 5.13
C ILE A 373 7.20 -30.74 5.16
N LYS A 374 7.76 -31.91 4.82
CA LYS A 374 7.03 -33.19 4.78
C LYS A 374 6.41 -33.53 6.13
N LEU A 375 5.11 -33.78 6.11
CA LEU A 375 4.33 -34.39 7.20
C LEU A 375 3.72 -35.71 6.72
N PRO A 376 3.36 -36.62 7.64
CA PRO A 376 2.47 -37.74 7.29
C PRO A 376 1.13 -37.23 6.71
N ASP A 377 0.61 -37.93 5.71
CA ASP A 377 -0.56 -37.50 4.91
C ASP A 377 -1.76 -37.12 5.77
N LEU A 378 -2.12 -37.95 6.76
CA LEU A 378 -3.20 -37.67 7.72
C LEU A 378 -3.19 -36.24 8.29
N TYR A 379 -2.00 -35.72 8.63
CA TYR A 379 -1.87 -34.38 9.20
C TYR A 379 -1.88 -33.29 8.15
N PHE A 380 -1.30 -33.57 6.99
CA PHE A 380 -1.33 -32.63 5.87
C PHE A 380 -2.76 -32.47 5.37
N ASP A 381 -3.49 -33.57 5.17
CA ASP A 381 -4.90 -33.61 4.80
C ASP A 381 -5.77 -32.84 5.81
N SER A 382 -5.55 -33.06 7.11
CA SER A 382 -6.23 -32.30 8.18
C SER A 382 -5.99 -30.79 8.07
N ILE A 383 -4.78 -30.37 7.69
CA ILE A 383 -4.45 -28.96 7.46
C ILE A 383 -5.14 -28.44 6.21
N LEU A 384 -5.17 -29.21 5.11
CA LEU A 384 -5.87 -28.83 3.89
C LEU A 384 -7.37 -28.63 4.16
N THR A 385 -8.04 -29.58 4.84
CA THR A 385 -9.45 -29.48 5.22
C THR A 385 -9.73 -28.18 5.97
N VAL A 386 -8.92 -27.87 6.98
CA VAL A 386 -9.07 -26.64 7.77
C VAL A 386 -8.86 -25.40 6.90
N LEU A 387 -7.86 -25.37 6.02
CA LEU A 387 -7.59 -24.23 5.17
C LEU A 387 -8.71 -24.01 4.15
N VAL A 388 -9.25 -25.08 3.54
CA VAL A 388 -10.41 -25.03 2.63
C VAL A 388 -11.67 -24.55 3.36
N ALA A 389 -11.96 -25.08 4.55
CA ALA A 389 -13.08 -24.65 5.38
C ALA A 389 -13.02 -23.15 5.72
N ASN A 390 -11.82 -22.62 5.93
CA ASN A 390 -11.57 -21.20 6.17
C ASN A 390 -11.49 -20.34 4.88
N GLY A 391 -11.62 -20.92 3.68
CA GLY A 391 -11.57 -20.19 2.41
C GLY A 391 -10.16 -19.84 1.91
N ASN A 392 -9.09 -20.37 2.51
CA ASN A 392 -7.69 -20.12 2.12
C ASN A 392 -7.28 -20.98 0.90
N THR A 393 -8.09 -21.01 -0.15
CA THR A 393 -7.94 -21.99 -1.24
C THR A 393 -6.68 -21.76 -2.09
N SER A 394 -6.24 -20.52 -2.31
CA SER A 394 -4.95 -20.23 -2.98
C SER A 394 -3.74 -20.77 -2.20
N MET A 395 -3.78 -20.70 -0.87
CA MET A 395 -2.73 -21.29 -0.03
C MET A 395 -2.71 -22.81 -0.15
N VAL A 396 -3.88 -23.44 -0.22
CA VAL A 396 -4.03 -24.89 -0.40
C VAL A 396 -3.48 -25.32 -1.76
N LEU A 397 -3.86 -24.66 -2.85
CA LEU A 397 -3.30 -24.94 -4.18
C LEU A 397 -1.78 -24.84 -4.17
N ARG A 398 -1.23 -23.81 -3.52
CA ARG A 398 0.22 -23.65 -3.41
C ARG A 398 0.87 -24.77 -2.59
N PHE A 399 0.26 -25.22 -1.50
CA PHE A 399 0.79 -26.33 -0.70
C PHE A 399 0.77 -27.64 -1.49
N LEU A 400 -0.31 -27.91 -2.23
CA LEU A 400 -0.45 -29.05 -3.12
C LEU A 400 0.59 -29.01 -4.25
N GLU A 401 0.81 -27.85 -4.87
CA GLU A 401 1.84 -27.68 -5.89
C GLU A 401 3.25 -27.97 -5.34
N VAL A 402 3.57 -27.44 -4.16
CA VAL A 402 4.86 -27.68 -3.48
C VAL A 402 5.05 -29.17 -3.17
N LYS A 403 4.00 -29.88 -2.74
CA LYS A 403 4.04 -31.33 -2.52
C LYS A 403 4.23 -32.07 -3.85
N ALA A 404 3.45 -31.73 -4.88
CA ALA A 404 3.47 -32.37 -6.20
C ALA A 404 4.84 -32.31 -6.89
N GLN A 405 5.66 -31.28 -6.59
CA GLN A 405 7.03 -31.18 -7.09
C GLN A 405 8.00 -32.20 -6.46
N ARG A 406 7.61 -32.86 -5.37
CA ARG A 406 8.46 -33.78 -4.59
C ARG A 406 7.86 -35.18 -4.49
N GLU A 407 6.55 -35.28 -4.40
CA GLU A 407 5.80 -36.51 -4.10
C GLU A 407 4.49 -36.51 -4.88
N ARG A 408 3.93 -37.71 -5.14
CA ARG A 408 2.62 -37.84 -5.76
C ARG A 408 1.53 -37.39 -4.77
N LEU A 409 0.51 -36.69 -5.27
CA LEU A 409 -0.68 -36.36 -4.49
C LEU A 409 -1.56 -37.60 -4.32
N ASN A 410 -2.13 -37.78 -3.13
CA ASN A 410 -3.12 -38.84 -2.87
C ASN A 410 -4.51 -38.45 -3.42
N ASP A 411 -5.46 -39.39 -3.42
CA ASP A 411 -6.79 -39.16 -4.01
C ASP A 411 -7.58 -38.06 -3.31
N PHE A 412 -7.42 -37.93 -1.99
CA PHE A 412 -8.03 -36.85 -1.22
C PHE A 412 -7.49 -35.47 -1.63
N GLU A 413 -6.16 -35.35 -1.73
CA GLU A 413 -5.46 -34.13 -2.15
C GLU A 413 -5.83 -33.73 -3.58
N GLU A 414 -5.96 -34.70 -4.48
CA GLU A 414 -6.43 -34.48 -5.85
C GLU A 414 -7.89 -34.03 -5.91
N ASN A 415 -8.77 -34.62 -5.09
CA ASN A 415 -10.16 -34.19 -4.97
C ASN A 415 -10.26 -32.75 -4.43
N ILE A 416 -9.47 -32.40 -3.41
CA ILE A 416 -9.39 -31.02 -2.89
C ILE A 416 -8.88 -30.06 -3.98
N ARG A 417 -7.86 -30.46 -4.75
CA ARG A 417 -7.35 -29.66 -5.87
C ARG A 417 -8.46 -29.40 -6.89
N ALA A 418 -9.15 -30.44 -7.32
CA ALA A 418 -10.26 -30.34 -8.28
C ALA A 418 -11.42 -29.49 -7.75
N TYR A 419 -11.79 -29.66 -6.47
CA TYR A 419 -12.81 -28.84 -5.80
C TYR A 419 -12.49 -27.35 -5.90
N ILE A 420 -11.25 -26.97 -5.60
CA ILE A 420 -10.83 -25.56 -5.63
C ILE A 420 -10.82 -25.01 -7.04
N LEU A 421 -10.38 -25.79 -8.03
CA LEU A 421 -10.37 -25.36 -9.43
C LEU A 421 -11.79 -25.10 -9.95
N ILE A 422 -12.76 -25.97 -9.64
CA ILE A 422 -14.17 -25.76 -9.98
C ILE A 422 -14.73 -24.54 -9.24
N LEU A 423 -14.36 -24.31 -7.97
CA LEU A 423 -14.76 -23.11 -7.24
C LEU A 423 -14.21 -21.83 -7.89
N HIS A 424 -12.95 -21.85 -8.35
CA HIS A 424 -12.33 -20.75 -9.08
C HIS A 424 -13.05 -20.47 -10.39
N GLU A 425 -13.42 -21.52 -11.13
CA GLU A 425 -14.23 -21.40 -12.34
C GLU A 425 -15.64 -20.85 -12.05
N ALA A 426 -16.30 -21.29 -10.99
CA ALA A 426 -17.60 -20.73 -10.59
C ALA A 426 -17.51 -19.24 -10.23
N MET A 427 -16.43 -18.81 -9.57
CA MET A 427 -16.17 -17.40 -9.30
C MET A 427 -15.93 -16.61 -10.59
N SER A 428 -15.21 -17.18 -11.55
CA SER A 428 -15.02 -16.62 -12.90
C SER A 428 -16.36 -16.41 -13.60
N PHE A 429 -17.23 -17.44 -13.62
CA PHE A 429 -18.56 -17.32 -14.21
C PHE A 429 -19.39 -16.24 -13.55
N TYR A 430 -19.39 -16.18 -12.21
CA TYR A 430 -20.10 -15.14 -11.47
C TYR A 430 -19.58 -13.72 -11.80
N ALA A 431 -18.25 -13.53 -11.86
CA ALA A 431 -17.63 -12.26 -12.21
C ALA A 431 -18.00 -11.81 -13.63
N ASN A 432 -18.09 -12.76 -14.56
CA ASN A 432 -18.49 -12.55 -15.95
C ASN A 432 -20.02 -12.52 -16.15
N LYS A 433 -20.80 -12.39 -15.06
CA LYS A 433 -22.28 -12.35 -15.06
C LYS A 433 -22.96 -13.60 -15.63
N ASN A 434 -22.24 -14.70 -15.77
CA ASN A 434 -22.79 -15.99 -16.15
C ASN A 434 -23.29 -16.74 -14.89
N TYR A 435 -24.44 -16.31 -14.38
CA TYR A 435 -24.95 -16.81 -13.10
C TYR A 435 -25.50 -18.25 -13.16
N LEU A 436 -25.85 -18.75 -14.34
CA LEU A 436 -26.36 -20.11 -14.51
C LEU A 436 -25.24 -21.13 -14.34
N ASP A 437 -24.14 -20.99 -15.08
CA ASP A 437 -23.00 -21.90 -15.00
C ASP A 437 -22.30 -21.79 -13.63
N ALA A 438 -22.23 -20.58 -13.06
CA ALA A 438 -21.76 -20.37 -11.69
C ALA A 438 -22.61 -21.16 -10.68
N LYS A 439 -23.94 -21.15 -10.85
CA LYS A 439 -24.87 -21.86 -9.97
C LYS A 439 -24.68 -23.37 -10.08
N GLU A 440 -24.63 -23.90 -11.30
CA GLU A 440 -24.44 -25.33 -11.54
C GLU A 440 -23.16 -25.84 -10.87
N ASN A 441 -22.04 -25.14 -11.08
CA ASN A 441 -20.77 -25.49 -10.44
C ASN A 441 -20.86 -25.43 -8.92
N VAL A 442 -21.47 -24.38 -8.35
CA VAL A 442 -21.63 -24.25 -6.90
C VAL A 442 -22.54 -25.34 -6.31
N ASP A 443 -23.65 -25.67 -6.98
CA ASP A 443 -24.57 -26.71 -6.52
C ASP A 443 -23.92 -28.09 -6.57
N ASN A 444 -23.13 -28.37 -7.61
CA ASN A 444 -22.28 -29.56 -7.70
C ASN A 444 -21.23 -29.61 -6.58
N LEU A 445 -20.58 -28.49 -6.26
CA LEU A 445 -19.63 -28.41 -5.15
C LEU A 445 -20.29 -28.62 -3.78
N LEU A 446 -21.53 -28.14 -3.60
CA LEU A 446 -22.29 -28.29 -2.36
C LEU A 446 -22.77 -29.72 -2.11
N CYS A 447 -22.86 -30.54 -3.17
CA CYS A 447 -23.14 -31.98 -3.06
C CYS A 447 -21.93 -32.79 -2.55
N LYS A 448 -20.72 -32.21 -2.58
CA LYS A 448 -19.50 -32.85 -2.05
C LYS A 448 -19.42 -32.65 -0.54
N ASP A 449 -18.91 -33.64 0.19
CA ASP A 449 -18.66 -33.54 1.65
C ASP A 449 -17.39 -32.73 1.97
N ILE A 450 -17.34 -31.48 1.48
CA ILE A 450 -16.23 -30.54 1.71
C ILE A 450 -16.84 -29.21 2.18
N GLU A 451 -16.58 -28.85 3.44
CA GLU A 451 -16.98 -27.56 3.98
C GLU A 451 -16.03 -26.47 3.46
N CYS A 452 -16.57 -25.47 2.78
CA CYS A 452 -15.82 -24.31 2.30
C CYS A 452 -16.67 -23.04 2.42
N ILE A 453 -16.18 -22.06 3.18
CA ILE A 453 -16.89 -20.80 3.41
C ILE A 453 -17.09 -20.01 2.11
N ASN A 454 -16.13 -20.06 1.17
CA ASN A 454 -16.21 -19.34 -0.10
C ASN A 454 -17.32 -19.89 -1.00
N THR A 455 -17.56 -21.22 -0.99
CA THR A 455 -18.65 -21.85 -1.74
C THR A 455 -20.02 -21.37 -1.23
N ILE A 456 -20.19 -21.26 0.10
CA ILE A 456 -21.42 -20.73 0.71
C ILE A 456 -21.60 -19.24 0.36
N LYS A 457 -20.54 -18.44 0.49
CA LYS A 457 -20.56 -17.02 0.12
C LYS A 457 -20.97 -16.84 -1.34
N LEU A 458 -20.37 -17.61 -2.25
CA LEU A 458 -20.70 -17.55 -3.68
C LEU A 458 -22.15 -17.97 -3.95
N LYS A 459 -22.65 -19.03 -3.27
CA LYS A 459 -24.07 -19.43 -3.36
C LYS A 459 -25.01 -18.28 -2.97
N ILE A 460 -24.75 -17.62 -1.85
CA ILE A 460 -25.54 -16.47 -1.39
C ILE A 460 -25.56 -15.37 -2.44
N ARG A 461 -24.39 -15.00 -2.98
CA ARG A 461 -24.27 -13.96 -4.01
C ARG A 461 -25.02 -14.30 -5.30
N ILE A 462 -24.94 -15.56 -5.74
CA ILE A 462 -25.70 -16.03 -6.91
C ILE A 462 -27.20 -15.91 -6.66
N LEU A 463 -27.68 -16.35 -5.49
CA LEU A 463 -29.11 -16.27 -5.14
C LEU A 463 -29.60 -14.82 -5.09
N GLN A 464 -28.79 -13.90 -4.56
CA GLN A 464 -29.11 -12.47 -4.54
C GLN A 464 -29.23 -11.88 -5.95
N LYS A 465 -28.46 -12.37 -6.94
CA LYS A 465 -28.52 -11.90 -8.34
C LYS A 465 -29.66 -12.51 -9.16
N GLN A 466 -30.22 -13.63 -8.71
CA GLN A 466 -31.32 -14.31 -9.39
C GLN A 466 -32.69 -14.04 -8.73
N GLU A 467 -32.79 -13.02 -7.86
CA GLU A 467 -34.04 -12.58 -7.21
C GLU A 467 -34.79 -13.70 -6.45
N HIS A 468 -34.05 -14.59 -5.78
CA HIS A 468 -34.64 -15.65 -4.95
C HIS A 468 -35.32 -15.10 -3.69
N LYS A 469 -36.21 -15.91 -3.10
CA LYS A 469 -36.89 -15.56 -1.84
C LYS A 469 -35.89 -15.35 -0.71
N ASN A 470 -36.06 -14.26 0.04
CA ASN A 470 -35.23 -13.90 1.20
C ASN A 470 -35.05 -15.05 2.22
N GLU A 471 -36.05 -15.93 2.36
CA GLU A 471 -35.96 -17.11 3.23
C GLU A 471 -34.87 -18.10 2.82
N GLU A 472 -34.68 -18.31 1.52
CA GLU A 472 -33.64 -19.22 1.02
C GLU A 472 -32.26 -18.63 1.24
N ILE A 473 -32.09 -17.34 0.95
CA ILE A 473 -30.84 -16.61 1.18
C ILE A 473 -30.49 -16.66 2.68
N LEU A 474 -31.47 -16.44 3.56
CA LEU A 474 -31.27 -16.49 5.01
C LEU A 474 -30.82 -17.88 5.50
N LYS A 475 -31.36 -18.97 4.94
CA LYS A 475 -30.90 -20.34 5.26
C LYS A 475 -29.41 -20.52 4.97
N TRP A 476 -28.95 -20.02 3.83
CA TRP A 476 -27.53 -20.09 3.46
C TRP A 476 -26.64 -19.17 4.31
N ILE A 477 -27.12 -17.97 4.67
CA ILE A 477 -26.42 -17.09 5.61
C ILE A 477 -26.22 -17.79 6.95
N VAL A 478 -27.26 -18.39 7.52
CA VAL A 478 -27.18 -19.11 8.81
C VAL A 478 -26.19 -20.27 8.72
N LYS A 479 -26.24 -21.07 7.64
CA LYS A 479 -25.27 -22.15 7.40
C LYS A 479 -23.83 -21.63 7.30
N GLY A 480 -23.63 -20.47 6.67
CA GLY A 480 -22.33 -19.79 6.60
C GLY A 480 -21.81 -19.35 7.96
N GLU A 481 -22.65 -18.70 8.77
CA GLU A 481 -22.33 -18.27 10.14
C GLU A 481 -22.03 -19.46 11.07
N GLU A 482 -22.68 -20.61 10.87
CA GLU A 482 -22.34 -21.84 11.60
C GLU A 482 -20.96 -22.37 11.24
N LEU A 483 -20.61 -22.40 9.94
CA LEU A 483 -19.27 -22.78 9.49
C LEU A 483 -18.21 -21.78 9.99
N GLU A 484 -18.56 -20.50 10.03
CA GLU A 484 -17.71 -19.46 10.59
C GLU A 484 -17.40 -19.73 12.08
N LYS A 485 -18.41 -20.06 12.90
CA LYS A 485 -18.20 -20.43 14.31
C LYS A 485 -17.25 -21.63 14.46
N ARG A 486 -17.37 -22.64 13.58
CA ARG A 486 -16.48 -23.81 13.56
C ARG A 486 -15.03 -23.45 13.24
N ASN A 487 -14.84 -22.41 12.41
CA ASN A 487 -13.54 -21.86 12.02
C ASN A 487 -12.90 -20.99 13.11
N GLN A 488 -13.66 -20.58 14.12
CA GLN A 488 -13.21 -19.74 15.23
C GLN A 488 -12.98 -20.54 16.53
N ILE A 489 -12.34 -19.89 17.50
CA ILE A 489 -12.04 -20.48 18.82
C ILE A 489 -12.90 -19.85 19.92
N ASN A 490 -13.17 -18.54 19.80
CA ASN A 490 -13.83 -17.75 20.84
C ASN A 490 -15.14 -17.08 20.36
N ASN A 491 -15.57 -17.30 19.11
CA ASN A 491 -16.77 -16.66 18.51
C ASN A 491 -16.84 -15.13 18.68
N LYS A 492 -15.68 -14.45 18.73
CA LYS A 492 -15.61 -13.00 19.00
C LYS A 492 -15.62 -12.15 17.75
N GLU A 493 -15.13 -12.69 16.64
CA GLU A 493 -15.07 -11.98 15.36
C GLU A 493 -16.26 -12.41 14.52
N LYS A 494 -16.86 -11.48 13.77
CA LYS A 494 -17.91 -11.81 12.81
C LYS A 494 -17.42 -11.41 11.42
N ASP A 495 -17.65 -12.28 10.45
CA ASP A 495 -17.33 -12.02 9.06
C ASP A 495 -18.24 -10.91 8.54
N GLY A 496 -17.64 -9.76 8.22
CA GLY A 496 -18.37 -8.61 7.71
C GLY A 496 -19.15 -8.89 6.42
N GLU A 497 -18.80 -9.93 5.64
CA GLU A 497 -19.57 -10.31 4.46
C GLU A 497 -20.93 -10.90 4.80
N PHE A 498 -21.03 -11.79 5.80
CA PHE A 498 -22.33 -12.34 6.21
C PHE A 498 -23.23 -11.27 6.82
N ILE A 499 -22.65 -10.31 7.56
CA ILE A 499 -23.37 -9.13 8.06
C ILE A 499 -23.90 -8.30 6.88
N LYS A 500 -23.09 -8.10 5.84
CA LYS A 500 -23.51 -7.40 4.61
C LYS A 500 -24.64 -8.14 3.90
N TYR A 501 -24.57 -9.46 3.75
CA TYR A 501 -25.65 -10.25 3.13
C TYR A 501 -26.97 -10.14 3.91
N ARG A 502 -26.91 -10.06 5.25
CA ARG A 502 -28.09 -9.74 6.07
C ARG A 502 -28.59 -8.32 5.79
N ALA A 503 -27.68 -7.34 5.70
CA ALA A 503 -28.04 -5.95 5.40
C ALA A 503 -28.82 -5.85 4.08
N ASP A 504 -28.34 -6.54 3.03
CA ASP A 504 -28.98 -6.58 1.72
C ASP A 504 -30.45 -7.05 1.79
N ILE A 505 -30.77 -8.03 2.65
CA ILE A 505 -32.15 -8.49 2.87
C ILE A 505 -33.00 -7.40 3.53
N PHE A 506 -32.44 -6.65 4.48
CA PHE A 506 -33.16 -5.64 5.24
C PHE A 506 -33.40 -4.34 4.47
N VAL A 507 -32.71 -4.10 3.35
CA VAL A 507 -32.85 -2.86 2.56
C VAL A 507 -34.32 -2.54 2.25
N HIS A 508 -35.11 -3.55 1.87
CA HIS A 508 -36.52 -3.39 1.51
C HIS A 508 -37.51 -3.66 2.66
N ILE A 509 -37.01 -3.97 3.86
CA ILE A 509 -37.83 -4.34 5.03
C ILE A 509 -37.72 -3.26 6.12
N ASP A 510 -36.49 -2.88 6.46
CA ASP A 510 -36.16 -1.92 7.51
C ASP A 510 -34.83 -1.25 7.17
N GLN A 511 -34.91 -0.07 6.55
CA GLN A 511 -33.75 0.72 6.13
C GLN A 511 -32.83 1.13 7.30
N TYR A 512 -33.37 1.31 8.51
CA TYR A 512 -32.57 1.70 9.69
C TYR A 512 -31.74 0.52 10.17
N LYS A 513 -32.34 -0.68 10.18
CA LYS A 513 -31.63 -1.92 10.49
C LYS A 513 -30.62 -2.29 9.41
N ALA A 514 -30.96 -2.07 8.14
CA ALA A 514 -30.01 -2.23 7.04
C ALA A 514 -28.78 -1.33 7.22
N LEU A 515 -28.98 -0.04 7.55
CA LEU A 515 -27.89 0.90 7.82
C LEU A 515 -26.98 0.48 8.98
N ASP A 516 -27.55 0.03 10.11
CA ASP A 516 -26.78 -0.51 11.25
C ASP A 516 -25.91 -1.69 10.82
N LEU A 517 -26.48 -2.61 10.05
CA LEU A 517 -25.78 -3.79 9.55
C LEU A 517 -24.70 -3.41 8.53
N TYR A 518 -24.94 -2.47 7.63
CA TYR A 518 -23.94 -2.01 6.66
C TYR A 518 -22.75 -1.33 7.32
N LEU A 519 -22.97 -0.45 8.31
CA LEU A 519 -21.88 0.15 9.05
C LEU A 519 -21.10 -0.89 9.87
N THR A 520 -21.81 -1.83 10.50
CA THR A 520 -21.17 -2.94 11.21
C THR A 520 -20.35 -3.83 10.27
N ALA A 521 -20.89 -4.14 9.09
CA ALA A 521 -20.19 -4.90 8.05
C ALA A 521 -18.93 -4.17 7.58
N PHE A 522 -19.02 -2.86 7.31
CA PHE A 522 -17.88 -2.07 6.87
C PHE A 522 -16.73 -2.08 7.88
N ALA A 523 -17.05 -1.96 9.18
CA ALA A 523 -16.08 -1.98 10.27
C ALA A 523 -15.42 -3.35 10.48
N ASN A 524 -16.13 -4.45 10.17
CA ASN A 524 -15.66 -5.83 10.38
C ASN A 524 -15.20 -6.53 9.08
N ASN A 525 -15.02 -5.80 7.98
CA ASN A 525 -14.61 -6.38 6.71
C ASN A 525 -13.25 -5.85 6.25
N HIS A 526 -12.49 -6.68 5.55
CA HIS A 526 -11.23 -6.32 4.88
C HIS A 526 -11.31 -6.53 3.36
N ASN A 527 -12.39 -7.15 2.87
CA ASN A 527 -12.67 -7.33 1.45
C ASN A 527 -13.02 -5.96 0.83
N GLY A 528 -12.13 -5.46 -0.03
CA GLY A 528 -12.26 -4.16 -0.68
C GLY A 528 -13.47 -4.06 -1.61
N ILE A 529 -13.86 -5.17 -2.26
CA ILE A 529 -15.04 -5.21 -3.13
C ILE A 529 -16.31 -5.01 -2.30
N VAL A 530 -16.43 -5.72 -1.18
CA VAL A 530 -17.60 -5.58 -0.29
C VAL A 530 -17.63 -4.20 0.36
N LYS A 531 -16.47 -3.62 0.71
CA LYS A 531 -16.42 -2.22 1.16
C LYS A 531 -16.88 -1.25 0.09
N LEU A 532 -16.54 -1.49 -1.18
CA LEU A 532 -16.98 -0.66 -2.29
C LEU A 532 -18.50 -0.73 -2.46
N GLU A 533 -19.09 -1.92 -2.44
CA GLU A 533 -20.54 -2.13 -2.49
C GLU A 533 -21.26 -1.38 -1.35
N ILE A 534 -20.72 -1.43 -0.13
CA ILE A 534 -21.29 -0.70 1.02
C ILE A 534 -21.18 0.81 0.80
N LYS A 535 -20.04 1.30 0.30
CA LYS A 535 -19.85 2.73 0.02
C LYS A 535 -20.84 3.24 -1.04
N GLU A 536 -21.08 2.46 -2.09
CA GLU A 536 -22.08 2.77 -3.13
C GLU A 536 -23.46 2.93 -2.51
N TYR A 537 -23.90 1.96 -1.71
CA TYR A 537 -25.17 2.07 -0.98
C TYR A 537 -25.24 3.33 -0.11
N LEU A 538 -24.19 3.61 0.67
CA LEU A 538 -24.15 4.79 1.55
C LEU A 538 -24.18 6.11 0.76
N LEU A 539 -23.55 6.16 -0.42
CA LEU A 539 -23.57 7.35 -1.29
C LEU A 539 -24.93 7.56 -1.94
N GLU A 540 -25.55 6.52 -2.47
CA GLU A 540 -26.90 6.57 -3.08
C GLU A 540 -27.97 7.01 -2.08
N ASN A 541 -27.73 6.75 -0.79
CA ASN A 541 -28.67 6.98 0.32
C ASN A 541 -28.24 8.12 1.25
N LEU A 542 -27.24 8.92 0.85
CA LEU A 542 -26.54 9.83 1.75
C LEU A 542 -27.46 10.85 2.44
N ASP A 543 -28.41 11.43 1.70
CA ASP A 543 -29.25 12.53 2.19
C ASP A 543 -30.07 12.13 3.42
N TRP A 544 -30.76 10.99 3.36
CA TRP A 544 -31.58 10.53 4.50
C TRP A 544 -30.70 10.01 5.64
N ILE A 545 -29.56 9.38 5.33
CA ILE A 545 -28.59 8.92 6.34
C ILE A 545 -28.07 10.11 7.15
N LEU A 546 -27.70 11.20 6.48
CA LEU A 546 -27.29 12.44 7.12
C LEU A 546 -28.41 13.01 7.98
N ALA A 547 -29.63 13.14 7.44
CA ALA A 547 -30.79 13.64 8.19
C ALA A 547 -31.07 12.80 9.46
N TYR A 548 -30.97 11.48 9.35
CA TYR A 548 -31.13 10.55 10.45
C TYR A 548 -30.06 10.74 11.53
N PHE A 549 -28.79 10.81 11.14
CA PHE A 549 -27.69 10.99 12.10
C PHE A 549 -27.65 12.39 12.71
N TYR A 550 -28.04 13.45 11.99
CA TYR A 550 -28.26 14.76 12.60
C TYR A 550 -29.32 14.68 13.71
N LYS A 551 -30.44 13.99 13.46
CA LYS A 551 -31.50 13.79 14.46
C LYS A 551 -31.01 13.00 15.68
N MET A 552 -30.25 11.91 15.48
CA MET A 552 -29.63 11.14 16.57
C MET A 552 -28.63 11.98 17.37
N CYS A 553 -27.82 12.80 16.67
CA CYS A 553 -26.85 13.71 17.28
C CYS A 553 -27.58 14.74 18.17
N HIS A 554 -28.65 15.37 17.67
CA HIS A 554 -29.48 16.29 18.45
C HIS A 554 -30.11 15.64 19.69
N ARG A 555 -30.53 14.37 19.57
CA ARG A 555 -31.06 13.56 20.69
C ARG A 555 -29.99 13.07 21.67
N LYS A 556 -28.70 13.34 21.41
CA LYS A 556 -27.56 12.90 22.22
C LYS A 556 -27.44 11.37 22.34
N GLU A 557 -27.81 10.64 21.29
CA GLU A 557 -27.68 9.19 21.26
C GLU A 557 -26.20 8.79 21.12
N ILE A 558 -25.62 8.13 22.12
CA ILE A 558 -24.18 7.78 22.17
C ILE A 558 -23.75 6.95 20.96
N LYS A 559 -24.65 6.09 20.44
CA LYS A 559 -24.40 5.23 19.26
C LYS A 559 -24.10 6.06 18.00
N CYS A 560 -24.60 7.29 17.92
CA CYS A 560 -24.38 8.21 16.79
C CYS A 560 -22.89 8.46 16.52
N LEU A 561 -22.07 8.62 17.56
CA LEU A 561 -20.64 8.89 17.38
C LEU A 561 -19.91 7.72 16.69
N VAL A 562 -20.28 6.49 17.02
CA VAL A 562 -19.70 5.29 16.40
C VAL A 562 -20.10 5.20 14.94
N TYR A 563 -21.39 5.36 14.65
CA TYR A 563 -21.91 5.31 13.28
C TYR A 563 -21.32 6.38 12.38
N VAL A 564 -21.31 7.63 12.84
CA VAL A 564 -20.79 8.75 12.06
C VAL A 564 -19.29 8.63 11.85
N LYS A 565 -18.54 8.08 12.83
CA LYS A 565 -17.13 7.75 12.63
C LYS A 565 -16.96 6.71 11.52
N THR A 566 -17.74 5.63 11.54
CA THR A 566 -17.70 4.60 10.48
C THR A 566 -18.13 5.15 9.12
N LEU A 567 -19.14 6.05 9.09
CA LEU A 567 -19.56 6.75 7.87
C LEU A 567 -18.42 7.62 7.32
N TYR A 568 -17.70 8.35 8.18
CA TYR A 568 -16.53 9.13 7.78
C TYR A 568 -15.38 8.25 7.26
N GLU A 569 -15.14 7.09 7.88
CA GLU A 569 -14.15 6.13 7.37
C GLU A 569 -14.56 5.53 6.01
N ALA A 570 -15.87 5.37 5.77
CA ALA A 570 -16.39 4.90 4.49
C ALA A 570 -16.32 5.97 3.40
N LEU A 571 -16.70 7.20 3.74
CA LEU A 571 -16.85 8.35 2.84
C LEU A 571 -15.97 9.53 3.30
N PRO A 572 -14.64 9.39 3.31
CA PRO A 572 -13.73 10.39 3.87
C PRO A 572 -13.63 11.68 3.05
N ASP A 573 -14.08 11.64 1.80
CA ASP A 573 -13.94 12.71 0.81
C ASP A 573 -15.25 13.51 0.61
N VAL A 574 -16.26 13.29 1.46
CA VAL A 574 -17.58 13.96 1.38
C VAL A 574 -17.69 15.06 2.44
N ASP A 575 -17.90 16.30 1.99
CA ASP A 575 -18.01 17.51 2.82
C ASP A 575 -19.01 17.34 3.97
N GLU A 576 -20.23 16.90 3.67
CA GLU A 576 -21.32 16.77 4.64
C GLU A 576 -20.99 15.74 5.73
N VAL A 577 -20.27 14.67 5.38
CA VAL A 577 -19.90 13.60 6.30
C VAL A 577 -18.86 14.06 7.31
N ILE A 578 -17.80 14.75 6.86
CA ILE A 578 -16.78 15.29 7.78
C ILE A 578 -17.34 16.40 8.68
N ILE A 579 -18.29 17.21 8.16
CA ILE A 579 -19.00 18.22 8.94
C ILE A 579 -19.84 17.57 10.05
N LEU A 580 -20.60 16.52 9.72
CA LEU A 580 -21.39 15.77 10.70
C LEU A 580 -20.48 15.10 11.75
N TRP A 581 -19.40 14.44 11.31
CA TRP A 581 -18.44 13.79 12.19
C TRP A 581 -17.79 14.76 13.18
N SER A 582 -17.26 15.87 12.68
CA SER A 582 -16.64 16.89 13.53
C SER A 582 -17.65 17.49 14.52
N SER A 583 -18.91 17.68 14.10
CA SER A 583 -20.02 18.12 14.98
C SER A 583 -20.30 17.10 16.09
N CYS A 584 -20.37 15.80 15.76
CA CYS A 584 -20.55 14.74 16.75
C CYS A 584 -19.38 14.70 17.74
N VAL A 585 -18.12 14.77 17.26
CA VAL A 585 -16.94 14.79 18.14
C VAL A 585 -17.01 15.98 19.10
N PHE A 586 -17.34 17.16 18.59
CA PHE A 586 -17.48 18.36 19.40
C PHE A 586 -18.57 18.21 20.48
N GLN A 587 -19.73 17.66 20.11
CA GLN A 587 -20.86 17.49 21.00
C GLN A 587 -20.63 16.43 22.09
N PHE A 588 -20.04 15.28 21.74
CA PHE A 588 -19.94 14.11 22.61
C PHE A 588 -18.60 13.99 23.36
N LYS A 589 -17.47 14.41 22.78
CA LYS A 589 -16.16 14.16 23.37
C LYS A 589 -15.61 15.34 24.17
N LYS A 590 -15.94 16.60 23.84
CA LYS A 590 -15.67 17.88 24.58
C LYS A 590 -14.29 18.08 25.23
N LYS A 591 -13.35 17.16 25.04
CA LYS A 591 -11.99 17.17 25.56
C LYS A 591 -11.08 17.85 24.52
N PRO A 592 -10.09 18.65 24.95
CA PRO A 592 -9.22 19.40 24.05
C PRO A 592 -8.59 18.56 22.94
N LYS A 593 -8.05 17.38 23.27
CA LYS A 593 -7.38 16.48 22.32
C LYS A 593 -8.30 16.06 21.18
N GLU A 594 -9.49 15.56 21.49
CA GLU A 594 -10.45 15.07 20.51
C GLU A 594 -10.98 16.19 19.61
N VAL A 595 -11.24 17.36 20.18
CA VAL A 595 -11.74 18.52 19.44
C VAL A 595 -10.66 19.11 18.51
N TRP A 596 -9.42 19.25 18.99
CA TRP A 596 -8.31 19.71 18.15
C TRP A 596 -7.95 18.71 17.05
N ASN A 597 -8.06 17.40 17.33
CA ASN A 597 -7.92 16.38 16.29
C ASN A 597 -9.01 16.53 15.21
N ALA A 598 -10.26 16.81 15.59
CA ALA A 598 -11.32 17.08 14.61
C ALA A 598 -11.03 18.35 13.77
N ILE A 599 -10.55 19.43 14.40
CA ILE A 599 -10.14 20.65 13.68
C ILE A 599 -8.97 20.37 12.73
N TYR A 600 -8.01 19.55 13.14
CA TYR A 600 -6.88 19.15 12.31
C TYR A 600 -7.32 18.34 11.09
N GLU A 601 -8.23 17.40 11.25
CA GLU A 601 -8.80 16.63 10.13
C GLU A 601 -9.62 17.52 9.18
N LEU A 602 -10.41 18.47 9.71
CA LEU A 602 -11.07 19.49 8.88
C LEU A 602 -10.07 20.32 8.07
N ARG A 603 -8.95 20.74 8.68
CA ARG A 603 -7.89 21.48 7.99
C ARG A 603 -7.28 20.66 6.85
N LYS A 604 -6.88 19.41 7.12
CA LYS A 604 -6.34 18.51 6.08
C LYS A 604 -7.30 18.34 4.93
N PHE A 605 -8.59 18.19 5.22
CA PHE A 605 -9.61 18.08 4.19
C PHE A 605 -9.66 19.34 3.31
N ILE A 606 -9.66 20.53 3.92
CA ILE A 606 -9.67 21.81 3.19
C ILE A 606 -8.42 21.96 2.31
N GLU A 607 -7.24 21.55 2.80
CA GLU A 607 -5.99 21.56 2.02
C GLU A 607 -6.07 20.58 0.84
N LYS A 608 -6.58 19.37 1.06
CA LYS A 608 -6.73 18.33 0.03
C LYS A 608 -7.74 18.72 -1.07
N HIS A 609 -8.87 19.32 -0.70
CA HIS A 609 -9.99 19.63 -1.60
C HIS A 609 -10.01 21.09 -2.10
N LYS A 610 -8.86 21.78 -2.13
CA LYS A 610 -8.72 23.16 -2.63
C LYS A 610 -9.75 24.14 -2.06
N LYS A 611 -9.92 24.15 -0.73
CA LYS A 611 -10.74 25.09 0.05
C LYS A 611 -12.27 24.95 -0.11
N SER A 612 -12.83 23.79 0.24
CA SER A 612 -14.28 23.65 0.46
C SER A 612 -14.80 24.74 1.41
N SER A 613 -15.75 25.55 0.93
CA SER A 613 -16.35 26.66 1.68
C SER A 613 -17.20 26.18 2.85
N LYS A 614 -17.89 25.04 2.69
CA LYS A 614 -18.72 24.42 3.73
C LYS A 614 -17.87 23.92 4.91
N VAL A 615 -16.80 23.18 4.61
CA VAL A 615 -15.91 22.61 5.62
C VAL A 615 -15.12 23.71 6.34
N PHE A 616 -14.71 24.75 5.61
CA PHE A 616 -14.11 25.95 6.19
C PHE A 616 -15.06 26.66 7.17
N ALA A 617 -16.35 26.82 6.79
CA ALA A 617 -17.35 27.42 7.67
C ALA A 617 -17.55 26.60 8.95
N GLN A 618 -17.55 25.27 8.86
CA GLN A 618 -17.62 24.37 10.02
C GLN A 618 -16.40 24.51 10.94
N MET A 619 -15.18 24.53 10.39
CA MET A 619 -13.97 24.73 11.17
C MET A 619 -14.00 26.08 11.91
N ASN A 620 -14.41 27.15 11.23
CA ASN A 620 -14.58 28.47 11.82
C ASN A 620 -15.65 28.46 12.94
N ARG A 621 -16.78 27.78 12.73
CA ARG A 621 -17.82 27.63 13.74
C ARG A 621 -17.30 26.93 14.99
N MET A 622 -16.62 25.79 14.84
CA MET A 622 -16.07 25.04 15.97
C MET A 622 -15.08 25.88 16.78
N VAL A 623 -14.13 26.55 16.10
CA VAL A 623 -13.16 27.41 16.79
C VAL A 623 -13.85 28.61 17.44
N SER A 624 -14.85 29.20 16.80
CA SER A 624 -15.65 30.29 17.38
C SER A 624 -16.40 29.84 18.64
N GLU A 625 -16.91 28.60 18.68
CA GLU A 625 -17.60 28.04 19.85
C GLU A 625 -16.63 27.71 20.99
N ILE A 626 -15.44 27.17 20.70
CA ILE A 626 -14.37 26.92 21.68
C ILE A 626 -13.89 28.23 22.30
N THR A 627 -13.70 29.25 21.47
CA THR A 627 -13.13 30.55 21.88
C THR A 627 -14.19 31.50 22.44
N LYS A 628 -15.48 31.19 22.24
CA LYS A 628 -16.62 32.11 22.45
C LYS A 628 -16.46 33.44 21.69
N SER A 629 -15.69 33.46 20.59
CA SER A 629 -15.41 34.65 19.79
C SER A 629 -15.38 34.36 18.30
N ARG A 630 -16.35 34.92 17.56
CA ARG A 630 -16.40 34.82 16.09
C ARG A 630 -15.18 35.48 15.42
N THR A 631 -14.62 36.50 16.05
CA THR A 631 -13.43 37.20 15.56
C THR A 631 -12.19 36.30 15.66
N VAL A 632 -11.99 35.64 16.80
CA VAL A 632 -10.88 34.70 17.01
C VAL A 632 -11.00 33.51 16.05
N GLY A 633 -12.19 32.93 15.87
CA GLY A 633 -12.42 31.84 14.91
C GLY A 633 -12.03 32.20 13.48
N ARG A 634 -12.45 33.38 13.01
CA ARG A 634 -12.08 33.90 11.68
C ARG A 634 -10.57 34.09 11.54
N LEU A 635 -9.93 34.72 12.53
CA LEU A 635 -8.49 34.98 12.51
C LEU A 635 -7.68 33.68 12.57
N TYR A 636 -8.09 32.71 13.37
CA TYR A 636 -7.49 31.38 13.40
C TYR A 636 -7.51 30.74 12.01
N CYS A 637 -8.69 30.70 11.37
CA CYS A 637 -8.82 30.09 10.05
C CYS A 637 -7.96 30.82 9.00
N MET A 638 -7.98 32.16 8.99
CA MET A 638 -7.12 32.95 8.10
C MET A 638 -5.64 32.64 8.33
N LEU A 639 -5.21 32.56 9.60
CA LEU A 639 -3.83 32.27 9.96
C LEU A 639 -3.40 30.88 9.51
N MET A 640 -4.24 29.85 9.66
CA MET A 640 -3.91 28.48 9.26
C MET A 640 -3.66 28.34 7.76
N PHE A 641 -4.41 29.04 6.91
CA PHE A 641 -4.27 28.96 5.44
C PHE A 641 -3.42 30.09 4.81
N SER A 642 -2.81 30.96 5.63
CA SER A 642 -1.87 31.98 5.14
C SER A 642 -0.45 31.42 5.05
N SER A 643 0.22 31.65 3.92
CA SER A 643 1.61 31.21 3.63
C SER A 643 2.53 32.35 3.18
N SER A 644 2.00 33.37 2.47
CA SER A 644 2.80 34.49 1.96
C SER A 644 3.14 35.51 3.05
N GLN A 645 4.33 36.14 2.96
CA GLN A 645 4.77 37.14 3.94
C GLN A 645 3.82 38.34 4.01
N SER A 646 3.28 38.77 2.85
CA SER A 646 2.27 39.83 2.76
C SER A 646 0.98 39.48 3.52
N SER A 647 0.50 38.24 3.39
CA SER A 647 -0.71 37.79 4.12
C SER A 647 -0.50 37.74 5.64
N LEU A 648 0.67 37.27 6.08
CA LEU A 648 1.04 37.22 7.49
C LEU A 648 1.24 38.61 8.09
N HIS A 649 1.78 39.57 7.32
CA HIS A 649 1.93 40.96 7.76
C HIS A 649 0.57 41.65 7.99
N LYS A 650 -0.37 41.50 7.04
CA LYS A 650 -1.75 41.99 7.19
C LYS A 650 -2.48 41.37 8.39
N LEU A 651 -2.16 40.12 8.74
CA LEU A 651 -2.67 39.47 9.94
C LEU A 651 -2.00 39.97 11.22
N SER A 652 -0.70 40.31 11.18
CA SER A 652 0.02 40.96 12.28
C SER A 652 -0.66 42.26 12.68
N GLU A 653 -0.92 43.16 11.73
CA GLU A 653 -1.59 44.43 12.00
C GLU A 653 -2.97 44.25 12.65
N LYS A 654 -3.73 43.23 12.20
CA LYS A 654 -5.05 42.91 12.77
C LYS A 654 -4.95 42.34 14.19
N LEU A 655 -3.94 41.53 14.48
CA LEU A 655 -3.69 40.95 15.80
C LEU A 655 -3.07 41.97 16.77
N GLU A 656 -2.30 42.93 16.29
CA GLU A 656 -1.72 44.01 17.10
C GLU A 656 -2.76 45.02 17.55
N LYS A 657 -3.75 45.33 16.70
CA LYS A 657 -4.91 46.19 17.03
C LYS A 657 -5.91 45.56 18.02
N SER A 658 -5.68 44.32 18.44
CA SER A 658 -6.57 43.59 19.34
C SER A 658 -6.17 43.66 20.81
N ASN A 659 -7.15 43.50 21.70
CA ASN A 659 -6.95 43.61 23.14
C ASN A 659 -5.89 42.63 23.66
N ALA A 660 -4.83 43.14 24.28
CA ALA A 660 -3.72 42.37 24.83
C ALA A 660 -4.12 41.38 25.94
N LYS A 661 -5.29 41.56 26.59
CA LYS A 661 -5.77 40.68 27.67
C LYS A 661 -6.50 39.41 27.20
N ASP A 662 -6.81 39.28 25.92
CA ASP A 662 -7.48 38.07 25.39
C ASP A 662 -6.46 36.94 25.17
N GLU A 663 -6.55 35.89 25.99
CA GLU A 663 -5.67 34.71 25.93
C GLU A 663 -5.66 34.06 24.54
N TRP A 664 -6.79 34.07 23.82
CA TRP A 664 -6.87 33.50 22.48
C TRP A 664 -6.18 34.38 21.43
N MET A 665 -6.24 35.70 21.58
CA MET A 665 -5.50 36.60 20.68
C MET A 665 -4.00 36.48 20.92
N GLN A 666 -3.56 36.27 22.17
CA GLN A 666 -2.16 35.94 22.46
C GLN A 666 -1.75 34.58 21.88
N PHE A 667 -2.62 33.57 21.95
CA PHE A 667 -2.40 32.27 21.30
C PHE A 667 -2.25 32.40 19.76
N LEU A 668 -3.08 33.22 19.11
CA LEU A 668 -2.94 33.49 17.67
C LEU A 668 -1.65 34.22 17.33
N LYS A 669 -1.19 35.16 18.18
CA LYS A 669 0.12 35.82 18.02
C LYS A 669 1.27 34.82 18.09
N ILE A 670 1.20 33.83 18.98
CA ILE A 670 2.21 32.76 19.07
C ILE A 670 2.28 31.98 17.76
N ILE A 671 1.14 31.52 17.23
CA ILE A 671 1.09 30.81 15.94
C ILE A 671 1.64 31.70 14.81
N LEU A 672 1.32 32.99 14.80
CA LEU A 672 1.84 33.94 13.83
C LEU A 672 3.37 34.05 13.89
N TYR A 673 3.94 34.18 15.09
CA TYR A 673 5.39 34.23 15.27
C TYR A 673 6.07 32.96 14.76
N TYR A 674 5.50 31.77 15.02
CA TYR A 674 6.01 30.53 14.42
C TYR A 674 5.96 30.57 12.89
N LYS A 675 4.84 31.00 12.29
CA LYS A 675 4.72 31.11 10.83
C LYS A 675 5.65 32.16 10.19
N GLN A 676 6.03 33.19 10.93
CA GLN A 676 6.98 34.20 10.50
C GLN A 676 8.44 33.79 10.71
N GLY A 677 8.71 32.65 11.37
CA GLY A 677 10.05 32.17 11.68
C GLY A 677 10.65 32.76 12.96
N TYR A 678 9.87 33.46 13.78
CA TYR A 678 10.29 34.01 15.07
C TYR A 678 10.09 33.01 16.21
N SER A 679 10.68 31.81 16.11
CA SER A 679 10.51 30.72 17.08
C SER A 679 10.82 31.13 18.53
N GLU A 680 11.87 31.94 18.74
CA GLU A 680 12.24 32.45 20.07
C GLU A 680 11.15 33.31 20.69
N LYS A 681 10.63 34.28 19.93
CA LYS A 681 9.55 35.17 20.38
C LYS A 681 8.28 34.38 20.60
N ALA A 682 7.99 33.41 19.73
CA ALA A 682 6.84 32.53 19.84
C ALA A 682 6.90 31.70 21.13
N MET A 683 8.07 31.12 21.45
CA MET A 683 8.30 30.38 22.68
C MET A 683 8.12 31.26 23.91
N LYS A 684 8.83 32.39 24.02
CA LYS A 684 8.72 33.30 25.17
C LYS A 684 7.27 33.70 25.44
N GLN A 685 6.52 34.01 24.38
CA GLN A 685 5.10 34.33 24.48
C GLN A 685 4.25 33.11 24.85
N ALA A 686 4.54 31.91 24.30
CA ALA A 686 3.87 30.66 24.66
C ALA A 686 3.99 30.35 26.15
N LEU A 687 5.17 30.55 26.74
CA LEU A 687 5.40 30.32 28.17
C LEU A 687 4.60 31.28 29.04
N TYR A 688 4.59 32.55 28.65
CA TYR A 688 3.81 33.58 29.31
C TYR A 688 2.30 33.26 29.27
N VAL A 689 1.77 32.91 28.10
CA VAL A 689 0.35 32.54 27.92
C VAL A 689 0.00 31.26 28.68
N TYR A 690 0.87 30.26 28.68
CA TYR A 690 0.64 29.00 29.37
C TYR A 690 0.42 29.20 30.89
N LYS A 691 1.24 30.05 31.52
CA LYS A 691 1.14 30.36 32.96
C LYS A 691 -0.17 31.06 33.32
N LEU A 692 -0.59 32.02 32.49
CA LEU A 692 -1.77 32.83 32.76
C LEU A 692 -3.07 32.11 32.41
N SER A 693 -3.06 31.35 31.30
CA SER A 693 -4.29 30.77 30.78
C SER A 693 -4.76 29.62 31.66
N LYS A 694 -6.03 29.66 32.09
CA LYS A 694 -6.73 28.51 32.68
C LYS A 694 -7.47 27.68 31.63
N ASN A 695 -7.39 28.06 30.35
CA ASN A 695 -8.10 27.41 29.27
C ASN A 695 -7.39 26.10 28.87
N SER A 696 -8.06 24.97 29.08
CA SER A 696 -7.52 23.64 28.78
C SER A 696 -7.22 23.44 27.28
N TYR A 697 -7.91 24.15 26.38
CA TYR A 697 -7.66 24.08 24.94
C TYR A 697 -6.38 24.81 24.54
N ILE A 698 -6.12 26.00 25.11
CA ILE A 698 -4.89 26.76 24.87
C ILE A 698 -3.69 25.99 25.41
N ARG A 699 -3.77 25.54 26.68
CA ARG A 699 -2.70 24.76 27.31
C ARG A 699 -2.34 23.51 26.52
N TYR A 700 -3.33 22.75 26.06
CA TYR A 700 -3.11 21.56 25.24
C TYR A 700 -2.32 21.86 23.96
N MET A 701 -2.68 22.92 23.24
CA MET A 701 -2.00 23.30 22.01
C MET A 701 -0.58 23.79 22.25
N LEU A 702 -0.35 24.58 23.30
CA LEU A 702 1.00 25.04 23.67
C LEU A 702 1.91 23.86 24.03
N CYS A 703 1.41 22.85 24.74
CA CYS A 703 2.15 21.61 25.02
C CYS A 703 2.50 20.84 23.73
N LEU A 704 1.57 20.75 22.77
CA LEU A 704 1.84 20.12 21.47
C LEU A 704 2.93 20.86 20.68
N MET A 705 2.92 22.19 20.69
CA MET A 705 3.91 23.01 19.98
C MET A 705 5.30 22.82 20.59
N PHE A 706 5.42 22.84 21.92
CA PHE A 706 6.68 22.57 22.60
C PHE A 706 7.23 21.16 22.33
N ARG A 707 6.35 20.14 22.24
CA ARG A 707 6.74 18.78 21.88
C ARG A 707 7.36 18.69 20.49
N LEU A 708 6.81 19.40 19.51
CA LEU A 708 7.34 19.41 18.14
C LEU A 708 8.76 19.98 18.10
N GLU A 709 8.99 21.08 18.83
CA GLU A 709 10.31 21.70 18.97
C GLU A 709 11.33 20.76 19.62
N LEU A 710 10.95 20.09 20.72
CA LEU A 710 11.80 19.09 21.37
C LEU A 710 12.13 17.90 20.46
N ARG A 711 11.15 17.44 19.68
CA ARG A 711 11.35 16.33 18.74
C ARG A 711 12.33 16.71 17.64
N MET A 712 12.15 17.86 17.00
CA MET A 712 13.04 18.37 15.95
C MET A 712 14.48 18.49 16.45
N TYR A 713 14.66 18.91 17.70
CA TYR A 713 15.99 19.00 18.32
C TYR A 713 16.61 17.63 18.65
N SER A 714 15.80 16.67 19.14
CA SER A 714 16.29 15.32 19.45
C SER A 714 16.74 14.52 18.22
N GLU A 715 16.07 14.73 17.07
CA GLU A 715 16.45 14.11 15.79
C GLU A 715 17.80 14.69 15.28
N TYR A 716 18.07 15.99 15.48
CA TYR A 716 19.29 16.66 15.05
C TYR A 716 20.57 16.16 15.75
N VAL A 717 20.50 15.86 17.04
CA VAL A 717 21.72 15.51 17.78
C VAL A 717 22.10 14.04 17.60
N CYS A 718 21.16 13.19 17.19
CA CYS A 718 21.48 11.81 16.84
C CYS A 718 22.33 11.69 15.57
N GLU A 719 22.39 12.72 14.71
CA GLU A 719 23.24 12.71 13.51
C GLU A 719 24.71 13.06 13.79
N GLU A 720 25.03 13.65 14.96
CA GLU A 720 26.42 14.02 15.31
C GLU A 720 27.12 13.04 16.28
N SER A 721 26.43 12.02 16.81
CA SER A 721 27.07 11.03 17.68
C SER A 721 27.68 9.87 16.89
N ASN A 722 28.98 9.94 16.60
CA ASN A 722 29.75 8.89 15.88
C ASN A 722 29.83 7.52 16.59
N ASP A 723 29.28 7.39 17.80
CA ASP A 723 29.47 6.22 18.68
C ASP A 723 28.25 5.31 18.86
N VAL A 724 27.16 5.48 18.08
CA VAL A 724 25.96 4.65 18.23
C VAL A 724 25.52 4.02 16.92
N CYS A 725 25.44 2.68 16.91
CA CYS A 725 24.95 1.91 15.77
C CYS A 725 23.51 2.31 15.39
N ILE A 726 23.28 2.58 14.10
CA ILE A 726 22.00 3.01 13.52
C ILE A 726 20.83 2.08 13.93
N GLU A 727 21.04 0.75 13.96
CA GLU A 727 20.00 -0.21 14.38
C GLU A 727 19.58 -0.07 15.85
N ASP A 728 20.50 0.38 16.71
CA ASP A 728 20.26 0.60 18.13
C ASP A 728 19.54 1.94 18.35
N ILE A 729 19.82 2.94 17.50
CA ILE A 729 19.06 4.19 17.42
C ILE A 729 17.63 3.92 16.94
N GLU A 730 17.43 3.13 15.88
CA GLU A 730 16.10 2.81 15.35
C GLU A 730 15.22 2.03 16.35
N LYS A 731 15.79 1.03 17.04
CA LYS A 731 15.08 0.31 18.12
C LYS A 731 14.74 1.21 19.29
N ARG A 732 15.66 2.09 19.70
CA ARG A 732 15.42 3.06 20.78
C ARG A 732 14.39 4.09 20.34
N ASN A 733 14.44 4.59 19.11
CA ASN A 733 13.46 5.49 18.53
C ASN A 733 12.08 4.82 18.48
N ALA A 734 11.96 3.56 18.04
CA ALA A 734 10.68 2.86 18.08
C ALA A 734 10.14 2.69 19.52
N TYR A 735 11.01 2.37 20.49
CA TYR A 735 10.65 2.28 21.91
C TYR A 735 10.20 3.63 22.47
N PHE A 736 10.98 4.68 22.24
CA PHE A 736 10.73 6.05 22.70
C PHE A 736 9.52 6.66 21.99
N ILE A 737 9.37 6.56 20.67
CA ILE A 737 8.20 7.00 19.90
C ILE A 737 6.94 6.25 20.35
N SER A 738 7.01 4.94 20.64
CA SER A 738 5.86 4.19 21.16
C SER A 738 5.43 4.67 22.56
N ARG A 739 6.38 5.10 23.39
CA ARG A 739 6.13 5.70 24.70
C ARG A 739 5.65 7.17 24.55
N TRP A 740 6.19 7.91 23.58
CA TRP A 740 5.78 9.26 23.20
C TRP A 740 4.32 9.33 22.77
N ASN A 741 3.82 8.26 22.16
CA ASN A 741 2.42 8.11 21.77
C ASN A 741 1.49 7.68 22.93
N ARG A 742 2.00 7.53 24.16
CA ARG A 742 1.19 7.30 25.37
C ARG A 742 1.20 8.47 26.34
N ILE A 743 2.09 9.44 26.13
CA ILE A 743 2.32 10.66 26.94
C ILE A 743 1.16 11.66 26.94
N TYR A 744 0.09 11.39 26.20
CA TYR A 744 -1.04 12.32 26.08
C TYR A 744 -1.82 12.56 27.38
N ASP A 745 -1.66 11.67 28.36
CA ASP A 745 -2.52 11.58 29.55
C ASP A 745 -1.73 11.67 30.89
N ASP A 746 -0.38 11.74 30.86
CA ASP A 746 0.44 11.71 32.07
C ASP A 746 1.71 12.59 31.99
N PHE A 747 1.86 13.46 32.99
CA PHE A 747 2.93 14.44 33.23
C PHE A 747 4.29 13.77 33.49
N GLU A 748 4.28 12.64 34.20
CA GLU A 748 5.49 12.02 34.74
C GLU A 748 6.31 11.32 33.63
N ASP A 749 5.64 10.70 32.67
CA ASP A 749 6.27 10.06 31.51
C ASP A 749 6.88 11.06 30.50
N THR A 750 6.42 12.32 30.45
CA THR A 750 7.03 13.38 29.62
C THR A 750 8.39 13.80 30.15
N CYS A 751 8.48 14.03 31.47
CA CYS A 751 9.71 14.41 32.17
C CYS A 751 10.75 13.28 32.12
N VAL A 752 10.33 12.04 32.39
CA VAL A 752 11.18 10.84 32.28
C VAL A 752 11.76 10.64 30.88
N MET A 753 11.08 11.15 29.83
CA MET A 753 11.55 11.07 28.46
C MET A 753 12.54 12.19 28.11
N PHE A 754 12.28 13.42 28.56
CA PHE A 754 13.19 14.57 28.41
C PHE A 754 14.55 14.29 29.09
N GLU A 755 14.56 13.65 30.26
CA GLU A 755 15.78 13.15 30.93
C GLU A 755 16.58 12.12 30.14
N LYS A 756 15.92 11.38 29.23
CA LYS A 756 16.53 10.28 28.48
C LYS A 756 17.08 10.71 27.12
N ILE A 757 16.82 11.94 26.68
CA ILE A 757 17.48 12.55 25.53
C ILE A 757 18.94 12.81 25.94
N LYS A 758 19.82 11.86 25.60
CA LYS A 758 21.24 11.75 26.04
C LYS A 758 22.17 12.92 25.67
N VAL A 759 21.61 13.98 25.13
CA VAL A 759 22.29 15.14 24.57
C VAL A 759 22.40 16.27 25.59
N LEU A 760 21.39 16.42 26.43
CA LEU A 760 21.37 17.49 27.40
C LEU A 760 22.28 17.10 28.57
N PRO A 761 23.00 18.04 29.21
CA PRO A 761 23.82 17.75 30.38
C PRO A 761 22.98 17.09 31.47
N LYS A 762 23.16 15.77 31.61
CA LYS A 762 22.33 14.89 32.46
C LYS A 762 22.27 15.31 33.94
N LYS A 763 23.28 16.09 34.37
CA LYS A 763 23.45 16.57 35.74
C LYS A 763 22.58 17.80 36.03
N GLU A 764 22.50 18.74 35.08
CA GLU A 764 21.70 19.97 35.21
C GLU A 764 20.20 19.66 35.11
N LEU A 765 19.82 18.72 34.24
CA LEU A 765 18.42 18.33 34.05
C LEU A 765 17.82 17.60 35.26
N ARG A 766 18.59 16.69 35.86
CA ARG A 766 18.17 15.95 37.07
C ARG A 766 17.99 16.89 38.25
N GLN A 767 18.96 17.76 38.47
CA GLN A 767 18.88 18.77 39.52
C GLN A 767 17.64 19.66 39.33
N PHE A 768 17.39 20.13 38.11
CA PHE A 768 16.21 20.91 37.78
C PHE A 768 14.89 20.14 38.06
N LEU A 769 14.80 18.88 37.64
CA LEU A 769 13.58 18.07 37.81
C LEU A 769 13.31 17.68 39.25
N ASP A 770 14.36 17.44 40.04
CA ASP A 770 14.27 17.19 41.49
C ASP A 770 13.82 18.46 42.25
N GLU A 771 14.23 19.65 41.80
CA GLU A 771 13.85 20.94 42.40
C GLU A 771 12.39 21.36 42.10
N HIS A 772 11.78 20.85 41.02
CA HIS A 772 10.48 21.34 40.50
C HIS A 772 9.39 20.26 40.45
N GLN A 773 9.51 19.18 41.26
CA GLN A 773 8.59 18.02 41.26
C GLN A 773 7.11 18.35 41.51
N GLN A 774 6.76 19.53 42.08
CA GLN A 774 5.40 19.83 42.56
C GLN A 774 4.64 20.94 41.80
N THR A 775 5.28 21.70 40.91
CA THR A 775 4.61 22.79 40.15
C THR A 775 4.57 22.49 38.65
N MET A 776 3.39 22.04 38.19
CA MET A 776 3.06 21.72 36.80
C MET A 776 3.66 22.73 35.81
N PHE A 777 4.54 22.29 34.90
CA PHE A 777 4.98 23.04 33.70
C PHE A 777 5.17 24.54 33.96
N ASP A 778 6.07 24.92 34.88
CA ASP A 778 6.33 26.33 35.15
C ASP A 778 7.27 26.98 34.13
N ILE A 779 7.35 28.31 34.22
CA ILE A 779 8.20 29.13 33.33
C ILE A 779 9.67 28.74 33.48
N GLU A 780 10.12 28.28 34.66
CA GLU A 780 11.51 27.90 34.91
C GLU A 780 11.87 26.66 34.07
N PHE A 781 11.03 25.63 34.06
CA PHE A 781 11.24 24.40 33.27
C PHE A 781 11.34 24.70 31.79
N PHE A 782 10.41 25.48 31.28
CA PHE A 782 10.41 25.80 29.86
C PHE A 782 11.52 26.77 29.47
N LYS A 783 11.82 27.77 30.30
CA LYS A 783 12.89 28.74 30.06
C LYS A 783 14.24 28.05 30.10
N LYS A 784 14.47 27.15 31.06
CA LYS A 784 15.72 26.38 31.15
C LYS A 784 15.85 25.37 30.02
N SER A 785 14.78 24.66 29.65
CA SER A 785 14.76 23.81 28.46
C SER A 785 15.12 24.63 27.21
N TYR A 786 14.53 25.81 27.03
CA TYR A 786 14.81 26.71 25.92
C TYR A 786 16.24 27.28 25.92
N GLU A 787 16.75 27.70 27.08
CA GLU A 787 18.15 28.14 27.25
C GLU A 787 19.13 27.01 26.88
N ILE A 788 18.88 25.79 27.33
CA ILE A 788 19.71 24.63 26.98
C ILE A 788 19.60 24.31 25.47
N LEU A 789 18.43 24.49 24.85
CA LEU A 789 18.22 24.34 23.41
C LEU A 789 18.97 25.41 22.57
N GLN A 790 19.22 26.61 23.11
CA GLN A 790 19.96 27.68 22.42
C GLN A 790 21.49 27.57 22.49
N ILE A 791 22.04 26.75 23.40
CA ILE A 791 23.50 26.58 23.56
C ILE A 791 24.08 25.66 22.46
N SER A 792 23.23 24.94 21.71
CA SER A 792 23.62 24.20 20.50
C SER A 792 23.57 25.10 19.27
N PRO A 793 24.47 24.95 18.28
CA PRO A 793 24.53 25.79 17.09
C PRO A 793 23.36 25.46 16.14
N PHE A 794 22.17 25.91 16.51
CA PHE A 794 20.93 25.68 15.78
C PHE A 794 20.52 26.95 15.04
N SER A 795 20.59 26.90 13.71
CA SER A 795 19.94 27.85 12.81
C SER A 795 19.11 27.04 11.81
N PRO A 796 17.77 27.21 11.79
CA PRO A 796 16.91 26.53 10.82
C PRO A 796 17.34 26.74 9.37
N THR A 797 17.95 27.91 9.10
CA THR A 797 18.50 28.31 7.80
C THR A 797 19.80 27.56 7.45
N LEU A 798 20.63 27.23 8.44
CA LEU A 798 21.84 26.44 8.27
C LEU A 798 21.54 24.93 8.10
N MET A 799 20.47 24.47 8.75
CA MET A 799 19.95 23.09 8.67
C MET A 799 19.43 22.78 7.25
N LEU A 800 18.67 23.70 6.65
CA LEU A 800 18.19 23.53 5.25
C LEU A 800 19.33 23.62 4.23
N LYS A 801 20.35 24.45 4.49
CA LYS A 801 21.56 24.57 3.66
C LYS A 801 22.42 23.30 3.67
N LYS A 802 22.54 22.62 4.82
CA LYS A 802 23.34 21.40 4.98
C LYS A 802 22.62 20.11 4.57
N ILE A 803 21.30 20.02 4.78
CA ILE A 803 20.52 18.81 4.45
C ILE A 803 20.22 18.73 2.95
N TYR A 804 20.01 19.87 2.27
CA TYR A 804 19.55 19.89 0.88
C TYR A 804 20.49 20.60 -0.11
N GLY A 805 21.55 21.27 0.35
CA GLY A 805 22.52 21.96 -0.54
C GLY A 805 22.00 23.25 -1.19
N ILE A 806 20.87 23.81 -0.74
CA ILE A 806 20.20 24.96 -1.40
C ILE A 806 20.51 26.27 -0.66
N ASN A 807 20.87 27.32 -1.41
CA ASN A 807 21.09 28.67 -0.93
C ASN A 807 19.80 29.51 -1.13
N PHE A 808 19.05 29.80 -0.06
CA PHE A 808 17.84 30.62 -0.13
C PHE A 808 18.12 32.10 0.17
N LEU A 809 18.52 32.85 -0.85
CA LEU A 809 18.02 34.21 -1.04
C LEU A 809 17.04 34.13 -2.22
N TYR A 810 15.75 34.41 -1.94
CA TYR A 810 14.58 34.45 -2.85
C TYR A 810 14.04 33.10 -3.37
N ASP A 811 12.72 32.85 -3.48
CA ASP A 811 11.51 33.68 -3.39
C ASP A 811 10.31 32.85 -2.87
N ARG A 812 9.32 33.50 -2.25
CA ARG A 812 8.06 32.90 -1.78
C ARG A 812 6.97 33.02 -2.85
N ASN A 813 6.56 31.88 -3.41
CA ASN A 813 5.15 31.56 -3.71
C ASN A 813 4.94 30.06 -3.75
#